data_AF-A0A947KHS1-F1
#
_entry.id   AF-A0A947KHS1-F1
#
_cell.length_a   1.000
_cell.length_b   1.000
_cell.length_c   1.000
_cell.angle_alpha   90.00
_cell.angle_beta   90.00
_cell.angle_gamma   90.00
#
_symmetry.space_group_name_H-M   'P 1'
#
loop_
_entity.id
_entity.type
_entity.pdbx_description
1 polymer ?
#
loop_
_entity_poly.entity_id
_entity_poly.type
_entity_poly.pdbx_seq_one_letter_code
_entity_poly.pdbx_strand_id
1 'polypeptide(L)'
;MELLKYISLSIFTVLFLSTCHSSNKSKTTIGYITISDQLSVEDSAVVDWISDHKLFNIKVINISREPEKIKDVDAAWVHIPDQHVYDKWSTHLTELTELKKYYENGGKLFLSDFAALLPSALGIEPHKPKIRTVHIKDNGLFDERGLQSYRGHPVFNDLFGGGFIWDSYENQELPIIGYFDDDFPQSGKVVATGKSFVTVNENDRLMVEYQERNGKILSVGTFIYFSKGNRLKLHLEKFIENSLLYLVGKNIKEPITYWQKYDNKPREFNISTNSLKKSDEKLLKNLPETELIFKNNNPRNNFFDLAGRRALVMGKENGGIDELWVHPFRVLRDFQTGVVIENRVFWLNDLPVKIEIRPESLTRIYQTEYGKLKELIYPSLSRAGAIVHYEANISKPIKLMIKFRSELRWMWPYSENAPGDLYYGYDEGLNALHVKDVSGDFYCIIGADLEPNQHISGQYGDITWESNKFTKVKTDLNQVYHACLYDLTAKNNYVLNMAIVGTNEGKENALNDYRYLLSHPKKVYSTLTEYYRNLLETKLTIESPDEEFNKLWKWALVGTDRFFVKTPALGTALVAGFSTTERGWDGGHKINGRPGYGWYFGRDSEWSCFAIDDYGDFQLVKKQLEFLQKFQDISGKIFHEISTSGVVHFDAADATPLYIILAAHYLRASGDIDFITESWQHIKKAMDFLYSTDTDGDLLIENTNVGHGWVEGGKLWGANSTFYLSGLWAQALKDAAYIASQLEKEQLSEKYLSDAAQVVKILNTDFWNDSTRFFNYGKFSDGKFNPEKTVLPAVVMYYGLLDDEKVEFVLDDYAGNGFSSDWGVRILSSESPLFNPSGYHYGSVWPLFTGWTALAEYQYGNSTQGFMHIMNNLNIKNDWALGYVEEVLDGAVYKPSGVCPHQCWSETNILHPAITGMIGWKPDAPAKSAELSPRFPLHWNKVTINNLHVDKTVFQLQMERTKTSTQYEFKLTGGPKILINFTPEIATGMIIDEAKLNGKIIEVCSHTKRGLPAEPISFLLKDKVEIVLHHHSGVGMLPLMPQPAPGDSSKGYRIIDANLDGKKYQVTLQGKSGSAGIFEMMIFDQFVKSAEGAQIKSLSDKGILQLEVPFHRSGQKFVSTSVIVEFE
;
A
#
# COMPACT_ATOMS: atom_id res chain seq x y z
N MET A 1 48.34 10.36 -19.53
CA MET A 1 47.58 9.93 -18.32
C MET A 1 47.74 10.91 -17.15
N GLU A 2 48.93 11.48 -16.91
CA GLU A 2 49.09 12.54 -15.89
C GLU A 2 48.40 13.87 -16.23
N LEU A 3 48.32 14.22 -17.52
CA LEU A 3 47.59 15.42 -17.97
C LEU A 3 46.07 15.35 -17.71
N LEU A 4 45.49 14.14 -17.73
CA LEU A 4 44.07 13.91 -17.42
C LEU A 4 43.78 14.01 -15.92
N LYS A 5 44.74 13.63 -15.06
CA LYS A 5 44.63 13.83 -13.59
C LYS A 5 44.71 15.30 -13.20
N TYR A 6 45.51 16.12 -13.89
CA TYR A 6 45.57 17.57 -13.63
C TYR A 6 44.33 18.32 -14.10
N ILE A 7 43.73 17.90 -15.22
CA ILE A 7 42.46 18.46 -15.71
C ILE A 7 41.29 18.04 -14.80
N SER A 8 41.26 16.80 -14.30
CA SER A 8 40.22 16.37 -13.37
C SER A 8 40.32 17.06 -12.01
N LEU A 9 41.54 17.28 -11.48
CA LEU A 9 41.76 17.98 -10.21
C LEU A 9 41.42 19.48 -10.32
N SER A 10 41.71 20.11 -11.47
CA SER A 10 41.37 21.52 -11.72
C SER A 10 39.87 21.73 -11.94
N ILE A 11 39.20 20.79 -12.60
CA ILE A 11 37.73 20.79 -12.73
C ILE A 11 37.07 20.52 -11.37
N PHE A 12 37.62 19.62 -10.54
CA PHE A 12 37.12 19.41 -9.17
C PHE A 12 37.32 20.63 -8.28
N THR A 13 38.45 21.34 -8.38
CA THR A 13 38.73 22.54 -7.57
C THR A 13 37.91 23.74 -8.04
N VAL A 14 37.64 23.87 -9.34
CA VAL A 14 36.71 24.89 -9.87
C VAL A 14 35.25 24.53 -9.57
N LEU A 15 34.87 23.25 -9.54
CA LEU A 15 33.55 22.81 -9.07
C LEU A 15 33.39 23.03 -7.56
N PHE A 16 34.41 22.73 -6.74
CA PHE A 16 34.42 23.00 -5.29
C PHE A 16 34.44 24.49 -4.96
N LEU A 17 35.16 25.32 -5.73
CA LEU A 17 35.15 26.78 -5.56
C LEU A 17 33.89 27.45 -6.17
N SER A 18 33.19 26.77 -7.10
CA SER A 18 31.87 27.18 -7.59
C SER A 18 30.72 26.74 -6.69
N THR A 19 30.92 25.72 -5.85
CA THR A 19 29.99 25.35 -4.76
C THR A 19 30.31 26.07 -3.43
N CYS A 20 31.52 26.63 -3.29
CA CYS A 20 31.89 27.55 -2.20
C CYS A 20 31.78 29.05 -2.55
N HIS A 21 31.31 29.41 -3.75
CA HIS A 21 30.59 30.67 -3.91
C HIS A 21 29.15 30.43 -3.46
N SER A 22 28.95 30.40 -2.13
CA SER A 22 27.64 30.73 -1.59
C SER A 22 27.30 32.09 -2.20
N SER A 23 26.33 32.10 -3.12
CA SER A 23 25.68 33.34 -3.51
C SER A 23 25.36 34.04 -2.19
N ASN A 24 25.96 35.20 -1.96
CA ASN A 24 25.55 36.12 -0.92
C ASN A 24 24.16 36.61 -1.35
N LYS A 25 23.15 35.73 -1.30
CA LYS A 25 21.76 36.04 -1.60
C LYS A 25 21.38 36.98 -0.48
N SER A 26 21.20 38.25 -0.80
CA SER A 26 20.69 39.22 0.15
C SER A 26 19.45 38.62 0.81
N LYS A 27 19.49 38.56 2.15
CA LYS A 27 18.33 38.19 2.97
C LYS A 27 17.16 39.07 2.56
N THR A 28 15.97 38.47 2.45
CA THR A 28 14.75 39.23 2.16
C THR A 28 14.39 40.04 3.40
N THR A 29 14.19 41.35 3.26
CA THR A 29 13.80 42.24 4.36
C THR A 29 12.29 42.24 4.51
N ILE A 30 11.80 41.72 5.63
CA ILE A 30 10.38 41.65 5.98
C ILE A 30 10.03 42.81 6.91
N GLY A 31 9.06 43.62 6.52
CA GLY A 31 8.47 44.66 7.36
C GLY A 31 7.34 44.09 8.21
N TYR A 32 7.53 43.90 9.52
CA TYR A 32 6.43 43.52 10.42
C TYR A 32 5.67 44.78 10.83
N ILE A 33 4.41 44.89 10.42
CA ILE A 33 3.64 46.13 10.51
C ILE A 33 2.74 46.10 11.75
N THR A 34 2.86 47.12 12.60
CA THR A 34 2.06 47.32 13.81
C THR A 34 1.45 48.74 13.84
N ILE A 35 0.38 48.91 14.63
CA ILE A 35 -0.21 50.21 14.99
C ILE A 35 0.05 50.57 16.46
N SER A 36 0.72 49.68 17.20
CA SER A 36 1.06 49.82 18.62
C SER A 36 2.57 49.87 18.80
N ASP A 37 3.04 50.70 19.74
CA ASP A 37 4.46 50.74 20.13
C ASP A 37 4.87 49.54 20.99
N GLN A 38 3.91 48.86 21.60
CA GLN A 38 4.15 47.66 22.38
C GLN A 38 3.68 46.45 21.57
N LEU A 39 4.59 45.51 21.34
CA LEU A 39 4.31 44.22 20.74
C LEU A 39 3.60 43.33 21.76
N SER A 40 2.57 42.60 21.32
CA SER A 40 1.96 41.55 22.13
C SER A 40 2.91 40.34 22.27
N VAL A 41 2.52 39.34 23.07
CA VAL A 41 3.27 38.08 23.19
C VAL A 41 3.35 37.36 21.83
N GLU A 42 2.24 37.36 21.08
CA GLU A 42 2.18 36.79 19.73
C GLU A 42 3.08 37.56 18.77
N ASP A 43 2.98 38.89 18.74
CA ASP A 43 3.81 39.72 17.86
C ASP A 43 5.31 39.54 18.15
N SER A 44 5.67 39.43 19.43
CA SER A 44 7.06 39.21 19.85
C SER A 44 7.55 37.85 19.35
N ALA A 45 6.75 36.79 19.47
CA ALA A 45 7.10 35.45 19.00
C ALA A 45 7.33 35.42 17.48
N VAL A 46 6.51 36.15 16.70
CA VAL A 46 6.71 36.30 15.25
C VAL A 46 8.01 37.06 14.94
N VAL A 47 8.23 38.19 15.61
CA VAL A 47 9.42 39.03 15.43
C VAL A 47 10.71 38.25 15.74
N ASP A 48 10.70 37.47 16.82
CA ASP A 48 11.83 36.64 17.24
C ASP A 48 12.10 35.56 16.18
N TRP A 49 11.07 34.86 15.70
CA TRP A 49 11.22 33.85 14.66
C TRP A 49 11.85 34.43 13.38
N ILE A 50 11.36 35.57 12.87
CA ILE A 50 11.92 36.19 11.65
C ILE A 50 13.36 36.65 11.89
N SER A 51 13.66 37.20 13.07
CA SER A 51 14.99 37.69 13.44
C SER A 51 16.04 36.58 13.43
N ASP A 52 15.67 35.41 13.95
CA ASP A 52 16.53 34.22 14.02
C ASP A 52 16.58 33.46 12.68
N HIS A 53 15.68 33.77 11.74
CA HIS A 53 15.57 33.06 10.48
C HIS A 53 16.75 33.32 9.53
N LYS A 54 17.24 32.25 8.89
CA LYS A 54 18.43 32.32 8.02
C LYS A 54 18.20 33.09 6.72
N LEU A 55 16.96 33.16 6.24
CA LEU A 55 16.61 33.77 4.95
C LEU A 55 16.11 35.22 5.05
N PHE A 56 15.82 35.71 6.26
CA PHE A 56 15.11 36.97 6.47
C PHE A 56 15.93 37.96 7.31
N ASN A 57 15.71 39.25 7.02
CA ASN A 57 15.95 40.36 7.94
C ASN A 57 14.58 40.90 8.35
N ILE A 58 14.45 41.48 9.54
CA ILE A 58 13.21 42.12 9.99
C ILE A 58 13.37 43.63 10.16
N LYS A 59 12.31 44.37 9.85
CA LYS A 59 12.07 45.74 10.33
C LYS A 59 10.69 45.78 10.97
N VAL A 60 10.61 46.07 12.26
CA VAL A 60 9.33 46.35 12.93
C VAL A 60 8.95 47.81 12.64
N ILE A 61 7.77 48.02 12.03
CA ILE A 61 7.34 49.34 11.55
C ILE A 61 6.00 49.67 12.21
N ASN A 62 6.00 50.70 13.07
CA ASN A 62 4.75 51.33 13.52
C ASN A 62 4.23 52.25 12.40
N ILE A 63 3.26 51.78 11.62
CA ILE A 63 2.76 52.49 10.44
C ILE A 63 2.05 53.80 10.79
N SER A 64 1.55 53.93 12.02
CA SER A 64 0.95 55.19 12.50
C SER A 64 1.99 56.29 12.75
N ARG A 65 3.25 55.93 13.01
CA ARG A 65 4.34 56.87 13.33
C ARG A 65 5.30 57.09 12.17
N GLU A 66 5.64 56.03 11.45
CA GLU A 66 6.72 56.02 10.45
C GLU A 66 6.27 55.33 9.14
N PRO A 67 5.15 55.76 8.52
CA PRO A 67 4.56 55.08 7.36
C PRO A 67 5.50 55.01 6.15
N GLU A 68 6.43 55.95 6.00
CA GLU A 68 7.39 55.98 4.90
C GLU A 68 8.36 54.79 4.90
N LYS A 69 8.66 54.20 6.07
CA LYS A 69 9.62 53.08 6.21
C LYS A 69 9.13 51.79 5.55
N ILE A 70 7.82 51.66 5.29
CA ILE A 70 7.26 50.49 4.59
C ILE A 70 7.78 50.37 3.14
N LYS A 71 8.38 51.42 2.58
CA LYS A 71 8.98 51.39 1.24
C LYS A 71 10.36 50.71 1.22
N ASP A 72 10.98 50.53 2.38
CA ASP A 72 12.34 49.99 2.51
C ASP A 72 12.36 48.48 2.82
N VAL A 73 11.28 47.76 2.50
CA VAL A 73 11.14 46.32 2.72
C VAL A 73 10.76 45.61 1.43
N ASP A 74 11.12 44.34 1.31
CA ASP A 74 10.80 43.51 0.14
C ASP A 74 9.35 42.99 0.20
N ALA A 75 8.87 42.71 1.41
CA ALA A 75 7.47 42.39 1.72
C ALA A 75 7.10 42.91 3.10
N ALA A 76 5.84 43.28 3.28
CA ALA A 76 5.30 43.71 4.56
C ALA A 76 4.27 42.68 5.06
N TRP A 77 4.35 42.32 6.34
CA TRP A 77 3.45 41.38 7.00
C TRP A 77 2.59 42.11 8.02
N VAL A 78 1.27 42.03 7.83
CA VAL A 78 0.27 42.44 8.83
C VAL A 78 -0.32 41.17 9.44
N HIS A 79 -0.04 40.93 10.71
CA HIS A 79 -0.56 39.80 11.48
C HIS A 79 -1.54 40.31 12.53
N ILE A 80 -2.75 39.73 12.60
CA ILE A 80 -3.79 40.13 13.54
C ILE A 80 -4.42 38.86 14.14
N PRO A 81 -3.99 38.40 15.32
CA PRO A 81 -4.37 37.10 15.87
C PRO A 81 -5.79 37.09 16.48
N ASP A 82 -6.37 38.25 16.81
CA ASP A 82 -7.68 38.34 17.42
C ASP A 82 -8.54 39.49 16.89
N GLN A 83 -9.85 39.38 17.13
CA GLN A 83 -10.85 40.33 16.64
C GLN A 83 -10.72 41.72 17.27
N HIS A 84 -10.30 41.83 18.53
CA HIS A 84 -10.20 43.12 19.21
C HIS A 84 -9.09 43.99 18.59
N VAL A 85 -7.99 43.37 18.18
CA VAL A 85 -6.92 44.04 17.43
C VAL A 85 -7.41 44.42 16.03
N TYR A 86 -8.20 43.57 15.36
CA TYR A 86 -8.81 43.93 14.08
C TYR A 86 -9.76 45.12 14.17
N ASP A 87 -10.60 45.19 15.20
CA ASP A 87 -11.54 46.29 15.40
C ASP A 87 -10.78 47.62 15.53
N LYS A 88 -9.61 47.62 16.20
CA LYS A 88 -8.70 48.76 16.20
C LYS A 88 -8.21 49.05 14.78
N TRP A 89 -7.60 48.11 14.07
CA TRP A 89 -7.14 48.32 12.69
C TRP A 89 -8.23 48.87 11.75
N SER A 90 -9.45 48.37 11.86
CA SER A 90 -10.58 48.73 10.98
C SER A 90 -11.05 50.18 11.14
N THR A 91 -10.72 50.84 12.26
CA THR A 91 -11.09 52.24 12.54
C THR A 91 -9.97 53.24 12.18
N HIS A 92 -8.79 52.76 11.79
CA HIS A 92 -7.60 53.55 11.49
C HIS A 92 -7.47 53.84 9.98
N LEU A 93 -8.27 54.80 9.48
CA LEU A 93 -8.37 55.13 8.05
C LEU A 93 -7.05 55.57 7.40
N THR A 94 -6.17 56.25 8.14
CA THR A 94 -4.89 56.75 7.62
C THR A 94 -3.94 55.60 7.32
N GLU A 95 -3.83 54.66 8.24
CA GLU A 95 -2.97 53.47 8.16
C GLU A 95 -3.41 52.54 7.04
N LEU A 96 -4.73 52.30 6.91
CA LEU A 96 -5.30 51.57 5.78
C LEU A 96 -4.98 52.26 4.45
N THR A 97 -5.03 53.59 4.41
CA THR A 97 -4.68 54.36 3.21
C THR A 97 -3.21 54.18 2.84
N GLU A 98 -2.29 54.14 3.80
CA GLU A 98 -0.86 53.90 3.54
C GLU A 98 -0.58 52.46 3.08
N LEU A 99 -1.23 51.45 3.66
CA LEU A 99 -1.14 50.07 3.17
C LEU A 99 -1.65 49.94 1.73
N LYS A 100 -2.77 50.60 1.43
CA LYS A 100 -3.32 50.64 0.07
C LYS A 100 -2.33 51.28 -0.90
N LYS A 101 -1.76 52.44 -0.56
CA LYS A 101 -0.74 53.12 -1.37
C LYS A 101 0.48 52.23 -1.59
N TYR A 102 0.95 51.53 -0.56
CA TYR A 102 2.08 50.61 -0.69
C TYR A 102 1.77 49.49 -1.70
N TYR A 103 0.61 48.86 -1.59
CA TYR A 103 0.15 47.85 -2.55
C TYR A 103 0.03 48.40 -3.99
N GLU A 104 -0.65 49.53 -4.17
CA GLU A 104 -0.84 50.17 -5.49
C GLU A 104 0.48 50.56 -6.17
N ASN A 105 1.52 50.84 -5.37
CA ASN A 105 2.88 51.14 -5.84
C ASN A 105 3.74 49.91 -6.10
N GLY A 106 3.17 48.70 -6.07
CA GLY A 106 3.90 47.46 -6.35
C GLY A 106 4.33 46.67 -5.12
N GLY A 107 3.93 47.12 -3.92
CA GLY A 107 4.27 46.48 -2.65
C GLY A 107 3.72 45.05 -2.53
N LYS A 108 4.41 44.25 -1.72
CA LYS A 108 4.03 42.86 -1.41
C LYS A 108 3.52 42.79 0.02
N LEU A 109 2.29 42.30 0.20
CA LEU A 109 1.62 42.21 1.49
C LEU A 109 1.29 40.76 1.83
N PHE A 110 1.73 40.32 3.02
CA PHE A 110 1.27 39.10 3.64
C PHE A 110 0.28 39.45 4.75
N LEU A 111 -0.92 38.88 4.69
CA LEU A 111 -1.98 39.12 5.66
C LEU A 111 -2.36 37.78 6.32
N SER A 112 -2.30 37.70 7.64
CA SER A 112 -2.61 36.46 8.37
C SER A 112 -3.72 36.65 9.43
N ASP A 113 -4.54 35.62 9.60
CA ASP A 113 -5.70 35.53 10.50
C ASP A 113 -6.72 36.64 10.24
N PHE A 114 -7.05 37.49 11.23
CA PHE A 114 -8.05 38.54 11.04
C PHE A 114 -7.61 39.62 10.03
N ALA A 115 -6.31 39.71 9.71
CA ALA A 115 -5.84 40.58 8.63
C ALA A 115 -6.40 40.18 7.27
N ALA A 116 -6.93 38.96 7.11
CA ALA A 116 -7.62 38.51 5.90
C ALA A 116 -8.91 39.29 5.59
N LEU A 117 -9.44 40.08 6.54
CA LEU A 117 -10.56 41.00 6.30
C LEU A 117 -10.12 42.32 5.63
N LEU A 118 -8.82 42.65 5.67
CA LEU A 118 -8.29 43.93 5.19
C LEU A 118 -8.42 44.16 3.68
N PRO A 119 -8.31 43.17 2.77
CA PRO A 119 -8.52 43.41 1.33
C PRO A 119 -9.85 44.10 1.03
N SER A 120 -10.91 43.78 1.80
CA SER A 120 -12.20 44.47 1.68
C SER A 120 -12.16 45.88 2.28
N ALA A 121 -11.52 46.07 3.43
CA ALA A 121 -11.34 47.39 4.04
C ALA A 121 -10.50 48.35 3.18
N LEU A 122 -9.53 47.82 2.41
CA LEU A 122 -8.72 48.57 1.45
C LEU A 122 -9.47 48.87 0.13
N GLY A 123 -10.65 48.29 -0.06
CA GLY A 123 -11.45 48.40 -1.29
C GLY A 123 -10.89 47.63 -2.47
N ILE A 124 -10.05 46.61 -2.22
CA ILE A 124 -9.45 45.72 -3.22
C ILE A 124 -10.41 44.55 -3.53
N GLU A 125 -11.14 44.09 -2.52
CA GLU A 125 -12.12 43.00 -2.65
C GLU A 125 -13.52 43.48 -2.22
N PRO A 126 -14.43 43.69 -3.18
CA PRO A 126 -15.80 44.13 -2.89
C PRO A 126 -16.58 43.14 -2.03
N HIS A 127 -16.33 41.84 -2.18
CA HIS A 127 -17.04 40.80 -1.44
C HIS A 127 -16.28 40.43 -0.17
N LYS A 128 -16.74 40.96 0.98
CA LYS A 128 -16.08 40.78 2.27
C LYS A 128 -16.07 39.30 2.72
N PRO A 129 -14.93 38.74 3.16
CA PRO A 129 -14.88 37.40 3.72
C PRO A 129 -15.60 37.33 5.08
N LYS A 130 -16.03 36.13 5.46
CA LYS A 130 -16.77 35.84 6.70
C LYS A 130 -15.84 35.25 7.76
N ILE A 131 -16.30 35.27 9.01
CA ILE A 131 -15.64 34.63 10.15
C ILE A 131 -16.48 33.40 10.54
N ARG A 132 -15.84 32.25 10.72
CA ARG A 132 -16.39 31.05 11.36
C ARG A 132 -15.49 30.64 12.52
N THR A 133 -16.04 29.89 13.47
CA THR A 133 -15.27 29.28 14.55
C THR A 133 -15.19 27.78 14.32
N VAL A 134 -13.99 27.23 14.43
CA VAL A 134 -13.77 25.78 14.45
C VAL A 134 -13.37 25.33 15.85
N HIS A 135 -13.79 24.11 16.20
CA HIS A 135 -13.42 23.49 17.45
C HIS A 135 -12.23 22.58 17.18
N ILE A 136 -11.15 22.81 17.91
CA ILE A 136 -9.95 21.97 17.92
C ILE A 136 -9.98 21.13 19.19
N LYS A 137 -9.82 19.82 19.03
CA LYS A 137 -9.82 18.87 20.16
C LYS A 137 -8.44 18.27 20.38
N ASP A 138 -8.04 18.16 21.64
CA ASP A 138 -6.91 17.35 22.08
C ASP A 138 -7.47 16.12 22.80
N ASN A 139 -7.68 15.04 22.05
CA ASN A 139 -8.21 13.77 22.57
C ASN A 139 -7.24 12.61 22.40
N GLY A 140 -5.93 12.91 22.22
CA GLY A 140 -4.90 11.91 21.89
C GLY A 140 -4.99 11.36 20.47
N LEU A 141 -5.99 11.79 19.69
CA LEU A 141 -6.07 11.65 18.24
C LEU A 141 -5.82 13.04 17.65
N PHE A 142 -4.99 13.13 16.63
CA PHE A 142 -4.66 14.42 16.03
C PHE A 142 -5.91 15.07 15.49
N ASP A 143 -6.12 16.34 15.87
CA ASP A 143 -7.12 17.18 15.23
C ASP A 143 -6.43 18.15 14.27
N GLU A 144 -5.56 17.60 13.41
CA GLU A 144 -4.70 18.40 12.54
C GLU A 144 -5.54 19.28 11.62
N ARG A 145 -5.11 20.54 11.49
CA ARG A 145 -5.70 21.52 10.57
C ARG A 145 -4.66 22.10 9.66
N GLY A 146 -5.07 22.34 8.43
CA GLY A 146 -4.17 22.72 7.36
C GLY A 146 -4.83 23.41 6.19
N LEU A 147 -4.06 23.50 5.12
CA LEU A 147 -4.46 24.09 3.86
C LEU A 147 -4.04 23.17 2.70
N GLN A 148 -4.87 23.10 1.66
CA GLN A 148 -4.63 22.27 0.48
C GLN A 148 -4.76 23.13 -0.80
N SER A 149 -3.71 23.14 -1.63
CA SER A 149 -3.82 23.72 -2.97
C SER A 149 -4.58 22.79 -3.91
N TYR A 150 -5.05 23.33 -5.04
CA TYR A 150 -5.80 22.56 -6.01
C TYR A 150 -4.95 21.48 -6.70
N ARG A 151 -3.86 21.86 -7.39
CA ARG A 151 -2.97 20.95 -8.12
C ARG A 151 -1.49 21.24 -7.86
N GLY A 152 -1.19 22.03 -6.83
CA GLY A 152 0.14 22.52 -6.51
C GLY A 152 0.21 24.04 -6.43
N HIS A 153 1.00 24.54 -5.49
CA HIS A 153 1.34 25.95 -5.35
C HIS A 153 2.68 26.09 -4.60
N PRO A 154 3.59 27.02 -4.96
CA PRO A 154 4.91 27.16 -4.32
C PRO A 154 4.90 27.38 -2.80
N VAL A 155 3.80 27.85 -2.24
CA VAL A 155 3.62 28.02 -0.78
C VAL A 155 3.66 26.70 -0.02
N PHE A 156 3.42 25.58 -0.72
CA PHE A 156 3.47 24.22 -0.19
C PHE A 156 4.73 23.45 -0.64
N ASN A 157 5.81 24.16 -1.02
CA ASN A 157 7.08 23.49 -1.32
C ASN A 157 7.57 22.70 -0.09
N ASP A 158 7.96 21.44 -0.28
CA ASP A 158 8.27 20.48 0.78
C ASP A 158 7.09 20.14 1.72
N LEU A 159 5.87 20.52 1.33
CA LEU A 159 4.61 20.22 2.02
C LEU A 159 3.59 19.57 1.06
N PHE A 160 4.09 18.86 0.05
CA PHE A 160 3.32 17.96 -0.83
C PHE A 160 2.04 18.55 -1.46
N GLY A 161 2.05 19.85 -1.80
CA GLY A 161 0.89 20.54 -2.37
C GLY A 161 -0.21 20.92 -1.36
N GLY A 162 -0.05 20.55 -0.09
CA GLY A 162 -0.94 20.92 1.02
C GLY A 162 -0.43 20.35 2.35
N GLY A 163 -0.42 21.16 3.39
CA GLY A 163 0.19 20.81 4.68
C GLY A 163 -0.74 21.08 5.86
N PHE A 164 -0.63 20.23 6.88
CA PHE A 164 -1.11 20.56 8.21
C PHE A 164 -0.15 21.53 8.87
N ILE A 165 -0.67 22.59 9.48
CA ILE A 165 0.13 23.65 10.12
C ILE A 165 -0.27 23.86 11.58
N TRP A 166 -1.26 23.10 12.07
CA TRP A 166 -1.81 23.27 13.39
C TRP A 166 -2.26 21.95 14.01
N ASP A 167 -1.71 21.66 15.19
CA ASP A 167 -2.21 20.64 16.13
C ASP A 167 -1.98 21.09 17.57
N SER A 168 -3.02 21.04 18.39
CA SER A 168 -3.08 21.72 19.70
C SER A 168 -2.87 20.76 20.88
N TYR A 169 -2.19 21.22 21.92
CA TYR A 169 -2.05 20.51 23.20
C TYR A 169 -3.27 20.61 24.14
N GLU A 170 -4.30 21.34 23.72
CA GLU A 170 -5.53 21.51 24.50
C GLU A 170 -6.75 21.73 23.59
N ASN A 171 -7.94 21.45 24.13
CA ASN A 171 -9.19 21.80 23.47
C ASN A 171 -9.30 23.33 23.36
N GLN A 172 -9.52 23.85 22.16
CA GLN A 172 -9.70 25.28 21.95
C GLN A 172 -10.60 25.59 20.77
N GLU A 173 -11.18 26.80 20.77
CA GLU A 173 -11.91 27.35 19.64
C GLU A 173 -11.03 28.36 18.91
N LEU A 174 -10.91 28.19 17.59
CA LEU A 174 -10.14 29.09 16.75
C LEU A 174 -11.00 29.70 15.64
N PRO A 175 -10.86 31.00 15.36
CA PRO A 175 -11.51 31.62 14.23
C PRO A 175 -10.82 31.23 12.92
N ILE A 176 -11.63 31.05 11.88
CA ILE A 176 -11.20 30.94 10.49
C ILE A 176 -11.90 32.03 9.68
N ILE A 177 -11.16 32.69 8.80
CA ILE A 177 -11.63 33.80 7.98
C ILE A 177 -11.50 33.41 6.51
N GLY A 178 -12.58 33.52 5.76
CA GLY A 178 -12.56 33.15 4.34
C GLY A 178 -13.92 33.21 3.68
N TYR A 179 -14.03 32.50 2.56
CA TYR A 179 -15.26 32.33 1.81
C TYR A 179 -15.75 30.90 1.97
N PHE A 180 -17.01 30.75 2.35
CA PHE A 180 -17.56 29.47 2.77
C PHE A 180 -18.73 29.03 1.90
N ASP A 181 -19.01 27.74 1.88
CA ASP A 181 -20.14 27.13 1.15
C ASP A 181 -20.11 27.50 -0.35
N ASP A 182 -21.06 28.30 -0.84
CA ASP A 182 -21.13 28.75 -2.24
C ASP A 182 -20.45 30.11 -2.49
N ASP A 183 -19.96 30.77 -1.43
CA ASP A 183 -19.29 32.08 -1.51
C ASP A 183 -17.90 31.95 -2.14
N PHE A 184 -17.55 32.93 -2.96
CA PHE A 184 -16.25 32.99 -3.65
C PHE A 184 -15.77 34.44 -3.73
N PRO A 185 -14.45 34.74 -3.61
CA PRO A 185 -13.95 36.09 -3.80
C PRO A 185 -14.32 36.61 -5.20
N GLN A 186 -14.60 37.91 -5.31
CA GLN A 186 -14.94 38.51 -6.60
C GLN A 186 -13.69 38.85 -7.43
N SER A 187 -12.65 39.35 -6.77
CA SER A 187 -11.41 39.82 -7.41
C SER A 187 -10.21 38.95 -7.09
N GLY A 188 -10.24 38.25 -5.95
CA GLY A 188 -9.17 37.36 -5.51
C GLY A 188 -9.18 35.99 -6.19
N LYS A 189 -8.00 35.36 -6.26
CA LYS A 189 -7.83 33.97 -6.70
C LYS A 189 -7.62 33.07 -5.49
N VAL A 190 -8.38 31.98 -5.39
CA VAL A 190 -8.29 31.05 -4.26
C VAL A 190 -7.07 30.15 -4.42
N VAL A 191 -6.07 30.35 -3.58
CA VAL A 191 -4.81 29.58 -3.57
C VAL A 191 -4.99 28.23 -2.90
N ALA A 192 -5.66 28.21 -1.75
CA ALA A 192 -5.84 27.00 -0.95
C ALA A 192 -7.16 27.00 -0.17
N THR A 193 -7.65 25.79 0.08
CA THR A 193 -8.84 25.51 0.88
C THR A 193 -8.46 24.82 2.18
N GLY A 194 -9.40 24.72 3.13
CA GLY A 194 -9.19 24.01 4.39
C GLY A 194 -8.83 22.54 4.19
N LYS A 195 -7.97 22.01 5.07
CA LYS A 195 -7.63 20.58 5.18
C LYS A 195 -7.81 20.15 6.63
N SER A 196 -8.41 18.98 6.85
CA SER A 196 -8.62 18.41 8.19
C SER A 196 -8.61 16.89 8.11
N PHE A 197 -7.74 16.24 8.88
CA PHE A 197 -7.50 14.80 8.75
C PHE A 197 -7.34 14.44 7.25
N VAL A 198 -7.96 13.37 6.77
CA VAL A 198 -7.87 12.96 5.37
C VAL A 198 -8.77 13.75 4.38
N THR A 199 -9.47 14.79 4.85
CA THR A 199 -10.46 15.54 4.05
C THR A 199 -9.91 16.85 3.48
N VAL A 200 -10.26 17.14 2.23
CA VAL A 200 -10.07 18.45 1.59
C VAL A 200 -11.40 19.21 1.63
N ASN A 201 -11.46 20.27 2.44
CA ASN A 201 -12.66 21.09 2.63
C ASN A 201 -12.74 22.16 1.54
N GLU A 202 -13.08 21.76 0.30
CA GLU A 202 -13.10 22.64 -0.90
C GLU A 202 -14.00 23.89 -0.75
N ASN A 203 -14.95 23.83 0.18
CA ASN A 203 -15.87 24.91 0.50
C ASN A 203 -15.31 25.93 1.49
N ASP A 204 -14.19 25.64 2.14
CA ASP A 204 -13.53 26.57 3.06
C ASP A 204 -12.36 27.23 2.32
N ARG A 205 -12.60 28.34 1.61
CA ARG A 205 -11.57 29.07 0.86
C ARG A 205 -10.86 30.04 1.80
N LEU A 206 -9.76 29.57 2.37
CA LEU A 206 -9.06 30.23 3.48
C LEU A 206 -7.79 30.97 3.05
N MET A 207 -7.31 30.76 1.82
CA MET A 207 -6.13 31.46 1.29
C MET A 207 -6.43 32.08 -0.07
N VAL A 208 -6.27 33.40 -0.17
CA VAL A 208 -6.64 34.17 -1.37
C VAL A 208 -5.49 35.09 -1.78
N GLU A 209 -5.17 35.08 -3.07
CA GLU A 209 -4.21 35.99 -3.68
C GLU A 209 -4.94 37.12 -4.44
N TYR A 210 -4.47 38.35 -4.23
CA TYR A 210 -4.88 39.52 -5.02
C TYR A 210 -3.66 40.08 -5.74
N GLN A 211 -3.84 40.42 -7.01
CA GLN A 211 -2.77 41.00 -7.81
C GLN A 211 -3.32 42.10 -8.72
N GLU A 212 -2.76 43.29 -8.59
CA GLU A 212 -3.04 44.45 -9.43
C GLU A 212 -1.72 45.12 -9.82
N ARG A 213 -1.48 45.27 -11.13
CA ARG A 213 -0.18 45.73 -11.67
C ARG A 213 0.97 44.92 -11.08
N ASN A 214 1.88 45.58 -10.36
CA ASN A 214 3.01 44.95 -9.67
C ASN A 214 2.70 44.64 -8.20
N GLY A 215 1.58 45.12 -7.64
CA GLY A 215 1.20 44.87 -6.24
C GLY A 215 0.73 43.44 -6.05
N LYS A 216 1.04 42.83 -4.92
CA LYS A 216 0.57 41.48 -4.59
C LYS A 216 0.18 41.38 -3.11
N ILE A 217 -0.99 40.82 -2.84
CA ILE A 217 -1.44 40.42 -1.50
C ILE A 217 -1.59 38.91 -1.49
N LEU A 218 -1.03 38.27 -0.46
CA LEU A 218 -1.34 36.90 -0.10
C LEU A 218 -2.00 36.91 1.27
N SER A 219 -3.26 36.49 1.32
CA SER A 219 -4.10 36.51 2.51
C SER A 219 -4.37 35.09 2.99
N VAL A 220 -4.06 34.78 4.25
CA VAL A 220 -4.27 33.49 4.91
C VAL A 220 -5.13 33.73 6.15
N GLY A 221 -6.38 33.28 6.15
CA GLY A 221 -7.32 33.61 7.22
C GLY A 221 -7.34 32.63 8.40
N THR A 222 -6.31 31.81 8.62
CA THR A 222 -6.40 30.73 9.61
C THR A 222 -5.05 30.24 10.15
N PHE A 223 -5.07 29.80 11.41
CA PHE A 223 -4.08 28.96 12.09
C PHE A 223 -2.62 29.47 12.11
N ILE A 224 -2.38 30.77 12.05
CA ILE A 224 -1.02 31.32 12.18
C ILE A 224 -0.82 31.82 13.61
N TYR A 225 -0.35 30.96 14.52
CA TYR A 225 -0.01 31.38 15.88
C TYR A 225 1.36 30.83 16.29
N PHE A 226 2.26 31.72 16.74
CA PHE A 226 3.63 31.44 17.14
C PHE A 226 3.79 31.36 18.67
N SER A 227 2.93 32.04 19.44
CA SER A 227 2.98 32.03 20.91
C SER A 227 2.21 30.89 21.56
N LYS A 228 1.29 30.26 20.82
CA LYS A 228 0.49 29.11 21.28
C LYS A 228 1.26 27.79 21.08
N GLY A 229 1.01 26.81 21.94
CA GLY A 229 1.55 25.46 21.78
C GLY A 229 0.99 24.78 20.53
N ASN A 230 1.88 24.35 19.63
CA ASN A 230 1.54 23.70 18.37
C ASN A 230 2.50 22.53 18.10
N ARG A 231 2.00 21.28 18.01
CA ARG A 231 2.82 20.11 17.69
C ARG A 231 3.40 20.17 16.27
N LEU A 232 2.78 20.95 15.37
CA LEU A 232 3.17 21.15 13.97
C LEU A 232 3.92 22.48 13.75
N LYS A 233 4.63 22.97 14.76
CA LYS A 233 5.38 24.25 14.67
C LYS A 233 6.35 24.29 13.48
N LEU A 234 7.08 23.21 13.22
CA LEU A 234 8.00 23.14 12.07
C LEU A 234 7.27 23.31 10.73
N HIS A 235 6.07 22.74 10.59
CA HIS A 235 5.25 22.86 9.38
C HIS A 235 4.70 24.26 9.21
N LEU A 236 4.23 24.88 10.30
CA LEU A 236 3.81 26.28 10.30
C LEU A 236 4.95 27.20 9.82
N GLU A 237 6.13 27.08 10.42
CA GLU A 237 7.29 27.89 10.06
C GLU A 237 7.70 27.69 8.59
N LYS A 238 7.68 26.45 8.10
CA LYS A 238 7.97 26.15 6.69
C LYS A 238 6.94 26.76 5.75
N PHE A 239 5.66 26.69 6.10
CA PHE A 239 4.57 27.29 5.32
C PHE A 239 4.70 28.83 5.25
N ILE A 240 5.04 29.48 6.36
CA ILE A 240 5.28 30.93 6.39
C ILE A 240 6.53 31.31 5.59
N GLU A 241 7.63 30.57 5.72
CA GLU A 241 8.84 30.76 4.91
C GLU A 241 8.49 30.75 3.41
N ASN A 242 7.80 29.70 2.95
CA ASN A 242 7.42 29.56 1.56
C ASN A 242 6.48 30.69 1.10
N SER A 243 5.55 31.11 1.95
CA SER A 243 4.60 32.19 1.67
C SER A 243 5.29 33.54 1.46
N LEU A 244 6.24 33.89 2.33
CA LEU A 244 7.01 35.13 2.22
C LEU A 244 7.96 35.11 1.01
N LEU A 245 8.61 33.97 0.74
CA LEU A 245 9.48 33.82 -0.44
C LEU A 245 8.68 33.93 -1.75
N TYR A 246 7.51 33.28 -1.81
CA TYR A 246 6.62 33.34 -2.96
C TYR A 246 6.18 34.78 -3.27
N LEU A 247 5.81 35.56 -2.25
CA LEU A 247 5.39 36.95 -2.39
C LEU A 247 6.43 37.84 -3.07
N VAL A 248 7.71 37.62 -2.76
CA VAL A 248 8.85 38.37 -3.33
C VAL A 248 9.41 37.75 -4.61
N GLY A 249 8.74 36.74 -5.18
CA GLY A 249 9.16 36.09 -6.43
C GLY A 249 10.34 35.12 -6.29
N LYS A 250 10.65 34.66 -5.07
CA LYS A 250 11.70 33.68 -4.78
C LYS A 250 11.09 32.29 -4.59
N ASN A 251 11.90 31.25 -4.82
CA ASN A 251 11.53 29.84 -4.64
C ASN A 251 10.30 29.36 -5.45
N ILE A 252 10.05 29.96 -6.62
CA ILE A 252 8.97 29.54 -7.52
C ILE A 252 9.49 28.41 -8.41
N LYS A 253 9.27 27.17 -8.00
CA LYS A 253 9.59 25.96 -8.78
C LYS A 253 8.35 25.19 -9.22
N GLU A 254 7.31 25.21 -8.40
CA GLU A 254 6.04 24.51 -8.64
C GLU A 254 5.11 25.31 -9.55
N PRO A 255 4.27 24.65 -10.38
CA PRO A 255 3.21 25.32 -11.11
C PRO A 255 2.21 25.98 -10.14
N ILE A 256 1.77 27.18 -10.49
CA ILE A 256 0.81 27.96 -9.70
C ILE A 256 -0.59 27.60 -10.17
N THR A 257 -1.37 26.95 -9.30
CA THR A 257 -2.77 26.59 -9.58
C THR A 257 -3.70 27.22 -8.56
N TYR A 258 -4.95 27.43 -8.96
CA TYR A 258 -5.98 28.04 -8.13
C TYR A 258 -7.25 27.22 -8.18
N TRP A 259 -7.97 27.19 -7.07
CA TRP A 259 -9.35 26.74 -7.03
C TRP A 259 -10.22 27.73 -7.82
N GLN A 260 -11.22 27.21 -8.53
CA GLN A 260 -12.12 28.02 -9.37
C GLN A 260 -13.57 27.62 -9.12
N LYS A 261 -14.48 28.54 -9.44
CA LYS A 261 -15.92 28.28 -9.44
C LYS A 261 -16.34 27.77 -10.82
N TYR A 262 -16.99 26.60 -10.86
CA TYR A 262 -17.46 25.96 -12.09
C TYR A 262 -18.98 25.79 -12.10
N ASP A 263 -19.57 25.64 -13.29
CA ASP A 263 -20.99 25.31 -13.46
C ASP A 263 -21.27 23.81 -13.23
N ASN A 264 -20.20 22.98 -13.27
CA ASN A 264 -20.21 21.53 -13.19
C ASN A 264 -21.14 20.90 -14.23
N LYS A 265 -20.98 21.30 -15.49
CA LYS A 265 -21.81 20.80 -16.60
C LYS A 265 -20.99 20.32 -17.79
N PRO A 266 -21.42 19.24 -18.46
CA PRO A 266 -20.83 18.82 -19.73
C PRO A 266 -21.12 19.81 -20.87
N ARG A 267 -20.11 20.12 -21.67
CA ARG A 267 -20.20 20.99 -22.85
C ARG A 267 -19.68 20.28 -24.08
N GLU A 268 -20.42 20.37 -25.18
CA GLU A 268 -19.97 19.81 -26.45
C GLU A 268 -18.91 20.71 -27.08
N PHE A 269 -17.89 20.11 -27.71
CA PHE A 269 -16.89 20.83 -28.51
C PHE A 269 -16.61 20.10 -29.82
N ASN A 270 -16.18 20.86 -30.84
CA ASN A 270 -15.81 20.30 -32.13
C ASN A 270 -14.44 19.62 -32.06
N ILE A 271 -14.38 18.36 -32.46
CA ILE A 271 -13.14 17.60 -32.59
C ILE A 271 -13.09 16.95 -33.97
N SER A 272 -11.90 16.97 -34.56
CA SER A 272 -11.61 16.25 -35.79
C SER A 272 -10.12 15.92 -35.80
N THR A 273 -9.78 14.66 -35.95
CA THR A 273 -8.39 14.24 -36.15
C THR A 273 -8.24 13.31 -37.35
N ASN A 274 -7.00 12.99 -37.70
CA ASN A 274 -6.72 12.11 -38.83
C ASN A 274 -7.20 10.68 -38.56
N SER A 275 -7.52 9.95 -39.62
CA SER A 275 -8.01 8.59 -39.48
C SER A 275 -7.01 7.65 -38.78
N LEU A 276 -7.56 6.64 -38.11
CA LEU A 276 -6.77 5.58 -37.49
C LEU A 276 -6.14 4.67 -38.55
N LYS A 277 -4.84 4.38 -38.41
CA LYS A 277 -4.22 3.28 -39.16
C LYS A 277 -4.72 1.96 -38.58
N LYS A 278 -5.49 1.20 -39.36
CA LYS A 278 -6.03 -0.11 -38.95
C LYS A 278 -4.90 -1.12 -38.76
N SER A 279 -5.05 -2.00 -37.77
CA SER A 279 -4.14 -3.12 -37.55
C SER A 279 -4.35 -4.20 -38.61
N ASP A 280 -3.25 -4.79 -39.09
CA ASP A 280 -3.27 -5.96 -39.97
C ASP A 280 -3.62 -7.26 -39.21
N GLU A 281 -3.55 -7.25 -37.87
CA GLU A 281 -3.79 -8.41 -37.00
C GLU A 281 -5.08 -8.27 -36.16
N LYS A 282 -6.17 -7.82 -36.79
CA LYS A 282 -7.46 -7.56 -36.12
C LYS A 282 -8.06 -8.77 -35.38
N LEU A 283 -7.89 -9.99 -35.91
CA LEU A 283 -8.50 -11.23 -35.39
C LEU A 283 -7.79 -11.84 -34.17
N LEU A 284 -6.69 -11.25 -33.67
CA LEU A 284 -5.93 -11.73 -32.50
C LEU A 284 -5.69 -13.26 -32.46
N LYS A 285 -5.28 -13.85 -33.58
CA LYS A 285 -4.96 -15.29 -33.65
C LYS A 285 -3.59 -15.59 -33.03
N ASN A 286 -3.46 -16.78 -32.45
CA ASN A 286 -2.22 -17.32 -31.90
C ASN A 286 -1.59 -16.40 -30.84
N LEU A 287 -2.40 -15.96 -29.87
CA LEU A 287 -1.90 -15.22 -28.72
C LEU A 287 -0.98 -16.13 -27.89
N PRO A 288 0.14 -15.62 -27.35
CA PRO A 288 0.89 -16.34 -26.33
C PRO A 288 0.01 -16.49 -25.08
N GLU A 289 0.32 -17.44 -24.20
CA GLU A 289 -0.42 -17.64 -22.95
C GLU A 289 0.54 -17.96 -21.81
N THR A 290 0.31 -17.44 -20.61
CA THR A 290 0.98 -18.00 -19.43
C THR A 290 0.47 -19.41 -19.13
N GLU A 291 1.24 -20.21 -18.40
CA GLU A 291 0.79 -21.51 -17.91
C GLU A 291 -0.37 -21.41 -16.90
N LEU A 292 -0.48 -20.27 -16.20
CA LEU A 292 -1.51 -20.03 -15.20
C LEU A 292 -2.88 -19.78 -15.83
N ILE A 293 -3.89 -20.48 -15.30
CA ILE A 293 -5.27 -20.30 -15.70
C ILE A 293 -6.24 -20.71 -14.58
N PHE A 294 -7.27 -19.91 -14.38
CA PHE A 294 -8.50 -20.29 -13.68
C PHE A 294 -9.65 -20.41 -14.68
N LYS A 295 -10.52 -21.40 -14.46
CA LYS A 295 -11.72 -21.62 -15.29
C LYS A 295 -12.95 -21.72 -14.40
N ASN A 296 -14.00 -20.99 -14.76
CA ASN A 296 -15.30 -21.10 -14.11
C ASN A 296 -16.39 -21.24 -15.18
N ASN A 297 -17.17 -22.32 -15.09
CA ASN A 297 -18.24 -22.61 -16.03
C ASN A 297 -19.57 -21.89 -15.70
N ASN A 298 -19.70 -21.40 -14.47
CA ASN A 298 -20.90 -20.72 -13.97
C ASN A 298 -20.47 -19.49 -13.13
N PRO A 299 -19.75 -18.53 -13.72
CA PRO A 299 -19.35 -17.30 -13.05
C PRO A 299 -20.58 -16.56 -12.53
N ARG A 300 -20.42 -15.90 -11.39
CA ARG A 300 -21.45 -15.08 -10.76
C ARG A 300 -20.99 -13.63 -10.73
N ASN A 301 -21.48 -12.84 -9.78
CA ASN A 301 -21.05 -11.47 -9.54
C ASN A 301 -19.75 -11.39 -8.71
N ASN A 302 -18.87 -12.40 -8.83
CA ASN A 302 -17.56 -12.37 -8.18
C ASN A 302 -16.70 -11.28 -8.80
N PHE A 303 -15.86 -10.64 -7.98
CA PHE A 303 -14.98 -9.55 -8.41
C PHE A 303 -13.84 -10.08 -9.29
N PHE A 304 -13.44 -9.27 -10.27
CA PHE A 304 -12.15 -9.43 -10.96
C PHE A 304 -11.48 -8.07 -11.12
N ASP A 305 -10.15 -8.09 -11.13
CA ASP A 305 -9.31 -6.99 -11.58
C ASP A 305 -8.31 -7.44 -12.65
N LEU A 306 -7.90 -6.50 -13.50
CA LEU A 306 -6.77 -6.60 -14.40
C LEU A 306 -5.98 -5.28 -14.35
N ALA A 307 -4.70 -5.35 -14.02
CA ALA A 307 -3.85 -4.18 -13.88
C ALA A 307 -2.62 -4.24 -14.80
N GLY A 308 -2.28 -3.08 -15.36
CA GLY A 308 -0.91 -2.76 -15.79
C GLY A 308 -0.30 -1.71 -14.85
N ARG A 309 0.79 -1.06 -15.26
CA ARG A 309 1.41 0.02 -14.48
C ARG A 309 0.60 1.31 -14.46
N ARG A 310 -0.34 1.49 -15.39
CA ARG A 310 -1.12 2.74 -15.53
C ARG A 310 -2.62 2.52 -15.39
N ALA A 311 -3.14 1.43 -15.98
CA ALA A 311 -4.56 1.16 -16.09
C ALA A 311 -4.97 0.01 -15.18
N LEU A 312 -6.13 0.15 -14.54
CA LEU A 312 -6.80 -0.84 -13.71
C LEU A 312 -8.22 -1.02 -14.23
N VAL A 313 -8.56 -2.24 -14.64
CA VAL A 313 -9.88 -2.64 -15.13
C VAL A 313 -10.53 -3.52 -14.07
N MET A 314 -11.74 -3.19 -13.64
CA MET A 314 -12.45 -3.93 -12.59
C MET A 314 -13.90 -4.20 -12.94
N GLY A 315 -14.44 -5.29 -12.43
CA GLY A 315 -15.86 -5.56 -12.50
C GLY A 315 -16.23 -6.94 -11.98
N LYS A 316 -17.25 -7.54 -12.61
CA LYS A 316 -17.77 -8.86 -12.25
C LYS A 316 -17.45 -9.91 -13.29
N GLU A 317 -17.22 -11.15 -12.88
CA GLU A 317 -16.86 -12.24 -13.79
C GLU A 317 -17.89 -12.48 -14.91
N ASN A 318 -19.18 -12.27 -14.65
CA ASN A 318 -20.27 -12.58 -15.58
C ASN A 318 -20.46 -11.57 -16.74
N GLY A 319 -20.00 -10.34 -16.62
CA GLY A 319 -20.04 -9.40 -17.75
C GLY A 319 -19.87 -7.94 -17.41
N GLY A 320 -19.62 -7.14 -18.46
CA GLY A 320 -19.38 -5.70 -18.36
C GLY A 320 -18.03 -5.35 -17.73
N ILE A 321 -17.79 -4.04 -17.59
CA ILE A 321 -16.71 -3.47 -16.79
C ILE A 321 -17.38 -2.45 -15.87
N ASP A 322 -17.27 -2.66 -14.56
CA ASP A 322 -17.87 -1.73 -13.59
C ASP A 322 -17.10 -0.41 -13.62
N GLU A 323 -15.76 -0.47 -13.63
CA GLU A 323 -14.89 0.72 -13.63
C GLU A 323 -13.57 0.47 -14.38
N LEU A 324 -13.08 1.52 -15.05
CA LEU A 324 -11.71 1.57 -15.56
C LEU A 324 -11.01 2.84 -15.05
N TRP A 325 -9.93 2.63 -14.33
CA TRP A 325 -9.08 3.67 -13.78
C TRP A 325 -7.80 3.79 -14.59
N VAL A 326 -7.38 5.04 -14.83
CA VAL A 326 -6.00 5.36 -15.16
C VAL A 326 -5.55 6.36 -14.11
N HIS A 327 -4.69 5.93 -13.20
CA HIS A 327 -4.33 6.76 -12.06
C HIS A 327 -3.78 8.13 -12.54
N PRO A 328 -4.35 9.25 -12.08
CA PRO A 328 -5.10 9.36 -10.84
C PRO A 328 -6.64 9.43 -10.94
N PHE A 329 -7.27 9.04 -12.04
CA PHE A 329 -8.72 9.24 -12.23
C PHE A 329 -9.45 8.10 -12.93
N ARG A 330 -10.78 8.05 -12.74
CA ARG A 330 -11.65 7.09 -13.41
C ARG A 330 -11.97 7.56 -14.83
N VAL A 331 -11.57 6.76 -15.81
CA VAL A 331 -11.79 7.02 -17.24
C VAL A 331 -13.24 6.77 -17.62
N LEU A 332 -13.79 5.63 -17.18
CA LEU A 332 -15.19 5.26 -17.39
C LEU A 332 -15.72 4.38 -16.28
N ARG A 333 -17.04 4.26 -16.23
CA ARG A 333 -17.77 3.28 -15.43
C ARG A 333 -19.02 2.79 -16.17
N ASP A 334 -19.60 1.69 -15.68
CA ASP A 334 -20.82 1.08 -16.18
C ASP A 334 -20.74 0.72 -17.68
N PHE A 335 -19.62 0.13 -18.09
CA PHE A 335 -19.46 -0.35 -19.46
C PHE A 335 -20.31 -1.61 -19.65
N GLN A 336 -21.29 -1.51 -20.53
CA GLN A 336 -22.24 -2.58 -20.82
C GLN A 336 -22.27 -2.88 -22.31
N THR A 337 -22.26 -4.16 -22.63
CA THR A 337 -22.42 -4.65 -24.00
C THR A 337 -23.67 -5.52 -24.09
N GLY A 338 -24.44 -5.31 -25.16
CA GLY A 338 -25.62 -6.11 -25.46
C GLY A 338 -25.68 -6.48 -26.94
N VAL A 339 -26.25 -7.65 -27.22
CA VAL A 339 -26.52 -8.09 -28.59
C VAL A 339 -27.90 -7.58 -29.00
N VAL A 340 -27.97 -6.82 -30.09
CA VAL A 340 -29.22 -6.34 -30.66
C VAL A 340 -29.69 -7.31 -31.74
N ILE A 341 -30.83 -7.93 -31.51
CA ILE A 341 -31.52 -8.80 -32.47
C ILE A 341 -32.90 -8.19 -32.70
N GLU A 342 -33.21 -7.92 -33.96
CA GLU A 342 -34.39 -7.15 -34.38
C GLU A 342 -34.44 -5.79 -33.67
N ASN A 343 -35.24 -5.66 -32.60
CA ASN A 343 -35.41 -4.44 -31.81
C ASN A 343 -35.30 -4.69 -30.29
N ARG A 344 -34.69 -5.80 -29.88
CA ARG A 344 -34.45 -6.13 -28.46
C ARG A 344 -32.95 -6.22 -28.19
N VAL A 345 -32.55 -5.78 -27.01
CA VAL A 345 -31.16 -5.87 -26.52
C VAL A 345 -31.08 -7.02 -25.53
N PHE A 346 -30.18 -7.95 -25.79
CA PHE A 346 -29.81 -9.03 -24.87
C PHE A 346 -28.47 -8.67 -24.23
N TRP A 347 -28.50 -8.23 -22.97
CA TRP A 347 -27.29 -7.82 -22.24
C TRP A 347 -26.41 -9.04 -21.94
N LEU A 348 -25.10 -8.89 -22.13
CA LEU A 348 -24.18 -10.02 -21.96
C LEU A 348 -24.17 -10.56 -20.53
N ASN A 349 -24.37 -9.70 -19.52
CA ASN A 349 -24.39 -10.08 -18.11
C ASN A 349 -25.54 -11.04 -17.74
N ASP A 350 -26.58 -11.10 -18.57
CA ASP A 350 -27.75 -11.97 -18.39
C ASP A 350 -27.64 -13.29 -19.18
N LEU A 351 -26.59 -13.44 -20.00
CA LEU A 351 -26.38 -14.64 -20.81
C LEU A 351 -25.57 -15.69 -20.07
N PRO A 352 -25.80 -17.00 -20.33
CA PRO A 352 -24.91 -18.05 -19.86
C PRO A 352 -23.49 -17.81 -20.38
N VAL A 353 -22.52 -17.82 -19.46
CA VAL A 353 -21.14 -17.46 -19.74
C VAL A 353 -20.17 -18.44 -19.10
N LYS A 354 -19.03 -18.66 -19.74
CA LYS A 354 -17.86 -19.31 -19.14
C LYS A 354 -16.71 -18.34 -19.11
N ILE A 355 -15.86 -18.42 -18.11
CA ILE A 355 -14.66 -17.58 -18.02
C ILE A 355 -13.37 -18.37 -17.99
N GLU A 356 -12.34 -17.73 -18.52
CA GLU A 356 -10.93 -18.09 -18.35
C GLU A 356 -10.19 -16.85 -17.86
N ILE A 357 -9.55 -16.95 -16.68
CA ILE A 357 -8.73 -15.88 -16.09
C ILE A 357 -7.28 -16.29 -16.18
N ARG A 358 -6.46 -15.39 -16.71
CA ARG A 358 -5.00 -15.49 -16.81
C ARG A 358 -4.37 -14.20 -16.23
N PRO A 359 -3.10 -14.23 -15.79
CA PRO A 359 -2.36 -13.04 -15.36
C PRO A 359 -2.53 -11.82 -16.28
N GLU A 360 -2.56 -12.03 -17.59
CA GLU A 360 -2.67 -10.96 -18.60
C GLU A 360 -4.10 -10.61 -19.01
N SER A 361 -5.12 -11.45 -18.72
CA SER A 361 -6.45 -11.26 -19.32
C SER A 361 -7.60 -11.98 -18.64
N LEU A 362 -8.81 -11.47 -18.89
CA LEU A 362 -10.09 -12.16 -18.67
C LEU A 362 -10.71 -12.46 -20.03
N THR A 363 -11.05 -13.73 -20.27
CA THR A 363 -11.86 -14.15 -21.41
C THR A 363 -13.24 -14.59 -20.93
N ARG A 364 -14.29 -14.06 -21.53
CA ARG A 364 -15.68 -14.49 -21.34
C ARG A 364 -16.22 -15.10 -22.64
N ILE A 365 -16.86 -16.26 -22.53
CA ILE A 365 -17.45 -16.97 -23.66
C ILE A 365 -18.94 -17.08 -23.42
N TYR A 366 -19.70 -16.22 -24.08
CA TYR A 366 -21.15 -16.13 -23.98
C TYR A 366 -21.82 -17.12 -24.92
N GLN A 367 -22.79 -17.86 -24.39
CA GLN A 367 -23.66 -18.71 -25.18
C GLN A 367 -24.91 -17.92 -25.57
N THR A 368 -25.10 -17.75 -26.87
CA THR A 368 -26.32 -17.14 -27.45
C THR A 368 -27.17 -18.21 -28.13
N GLU A 369 -28.39 -17.85 -28.54
CA GLU A 369 -29.26 -18.72 -29.35
C GLU A 369 -28.71 -18.98 -30.77
N TYR A 370 -27.81 -18.13 -31.27
CA TYR A 370 -27.31 -18.19 -32.65
C TYR A 370 -25.85 -18.67 -32.77
N GLY A 371 -25.16 -18.88 -31.65
CA GLY A 371 -23.74 -19.23 -31.63
C GLY A 371 -23.03 -18.73 -30.37
N LYS A 372 -21.73 -18.47 -30.46
CA LYS A 372 -20.89 -18.00 -29.35
C LYS A 372 -20.36 -16.59 -29.62
N LEU A 373 -20.32 -15.78 -28.56
CA LEU A 373 -19.61 -14.50 -28.56
C LEU A 373 -18.48 -14.58 -27.54
N LYS A 374 -17.26 -14.33 -27.98
CA LYS A 374 -16.08 -14.22 -27.11
C LYS A 374 -15.81 -12.75 -26.82
N GLU A 375 -15.61 -12.43 -25.54
CA GLU A 375 -15.08 -11.15 -25.07
C GLU A 375 -13.73 -11.41 -24.41
N LEU A 376 -12.70 -10.64 -24.78
CA LEU A 376 -11.36 -10.71 -24.23
C LEU A 376 -10.95 -9.31 -23.74
N ILE A 377 -10.60 -9.20 -22.46
CA ILE A 377 -10.24 -7.95 -21.80
C ILE A 377 -8.79 -8.04 -21.33
N TYR A 378 -7.98 -7.03 -21.65
CA TYR A 378 -6.60 -6.93 -21.17
C TYR A 378 -6.10 -5.47 -21.14
N PRO A 379 -5.38 -5.06 -20.08
CA PRO A 379 -4.75 -3.75 -20.00
C PRO A 379 -3.44 -3.73 -20.80
N SER A 380 -2.90 -2.52 -21.05
CA SER A 380 -1.51 -2.38 -21.43
C SER A 380 -0.60 -2.44 -20.20
N LEU A 381 0.56 -3.10 -20.32
CA LEU A 381 1.57 -3.10 -19.26
C LEU A 381 2.00 -1.68 -18.88
N SER A 382 2.28 -0.80 -19.84
CA SER A 382 2.88 0.52 -19.56
C SER A 382 2.10 1.71 -20.08
N ARG A 383 1.16 1.51 -21.01
CA ARG A 383 0.33 2.59 -21.58
C ARG A 383 -0.94 2.81 -20.79
N ALA A 384 -1.49 4.00 -20.91
CA ALA A 384 -2.58 4.48 -20.09
C ALA A 384 -3.95 4.04 -20.62
N GLY A 385 -4.15 2.73 -20.78
CA GLY A 385 -5.41 2.18 -21.28
C GLY A 385 -5.47 0.66 -21.37
N ALA A 386 -6.63 0.18 -21.83
CA ALA A 386 -6.95 -1.23 -22.01
C ALA A 386 -7.69 -1.49 -23.33
N ILE A 387 -7.73 -2.76 -23.74
CA ILE A 387 -8.46 -3.22 -24.92
C ILE A 387 -9.57 -4.19 -24.51
N VAL A 388 -10.74 -4.02 -25.13
CA VAL A 388 -11.84 -4.98 -25.13
C VAL A 388 -12.01 -5.51 -26.54
N HIS A 389 -11.84 -6.81 -26.71
CA HIS A 389 -11.92 -7.50 -27.99
C HIS A 389 -13.16 -8.39 -28.03
N TYR A 390 -13.95 -8.26 -29.09
CA TYR A 390 -15.10 -9.12 -29.37
C TYR A 390 -14.88 -9.94 -30.63
N GLU A 391 -15.18 -11.24 -30.55
CA GLU A 391 -15.20 -12.16 -31.68
C GLU A 391 -16.50 -12.96 -31.67
N ALA A 392 -17.29 -12.83 -32.73
CA ALA A 392 -18.55 -13.56 -32.87
C ALA A 392 -18.37 -14.76 -33.80
N ASN A 393 -18.72 -15.96 -33.32
CA ASN A 393 -18.91 -17.15 -34.14
C ASN A 393 -20.38 -17.52 -34.10
N ILE A 394 -21.15 -16.87 -34.97
CA ILE A 394 -22.62 -16.84 -34.93
C ILE A 394 -23.19 -17.06 -36.33
N SER A 395 -24.30 -17.80 -36.41
CA SER A 395 -24.99 -18.16 -37.66
C SER A 395 -25.74 -17.01 -38.35
N LYS A 396 -25.93 -15.87 -37.68
CA LYS A 396 -26.61 -14.67 -38.19
C LYS A 396 -25.77 -13.42 -37.91
N PRO A 397 -25.86 -12.37 -38.76
CA PRO A 397 -25.33 -11.06 -38.43
C PRO A 397 -25.89 -10.55 -37.10
N ILE A 398 -25.03 -10.01 -36.25
CA ILE A 398 -25.42 -9.39 -34.99
C ILE A 398 -24.94 -7.95 -34.92
N LYS A 399 -25.68 -7.11 -34.20
CA LYS A 399 -25.22 -5.78 -33.83
C LYS A 399 -24.89 -5.75 -32.35
N LEU A 400 -23.77 -5.13 -31.98
CA LEU A 400 -23.41 -4.89 -30.60
C LEU A 400 -23.79 -3.46 -30.22
N MET A 401 -24.63 -3.32 -29.20
CA MET A 401 -24.83 -2.06 -28.51
C MET A 401 -23.84 -2.00 -27.34
N ILE A 402 -22.98 -0.99 -27.34
CA ILE A 402 -22.04 -0.72 -26.24
C ILE A 402 -22.40 0.63 -25.65
N LYS A 403 -22.56 0.70 -24.32
CA LYS A 403 -22.82 1.96 -23.62
C LYS A 403 -21.98 2.07 -22.34
N PHE A 404 -21.61 3.30 -21.98
CA PHE A 404 -20.80 3.62 -20.79
C PHE A 404 -20.94 5.09 -20.43
N ARG A 405 -20.42 5.48 -19.27
CA ARG A 405 -20.32 6.88 -18.83
C ARG A 405 -18.91 7.26 -18.41
N SER A 406 -18.56 8.52 -18.64
CA SER A 406 -17.30 9.14 -18.20
C SER A 406 -17.61 10.41 -17.42
N GLU A 407 -16.99 10.54 -16.25
CA GLU A 407 -17.14 11.70 -15.36
C GLU A 407 -15.79 12.29 -14.94
N LEU A 408 -14.69 11.72 -15.44
CA LEU A 408 -13.31 12.06 -15.07
C LEU A 408 -13.10 12.11 -13.54
N ARG A 409 -13.73 11.21 -12.78
CA ARG A 409 -13.67 11.20 -11.31
C ARG A 409 -12.21 11.15 -10.87
N TRP A 410 -11.68 12.30 -10.47
CA TRP A 410 -10.35 12.38 -9.89
C TRP A 410 -10.35 11.63 -8.57
N MET A 411 -9.27 10.93 -8.22
CA MET A 411 -9.26 10.12 -7.01
C MET A 411 -9.52 10.98 -5.77
N TRP A 412 -10.37 10.44 -4.87
CA TRP A 412 -10.58 10.96 -3.52
C TRP A 412 -9.22 11.30 -2.85
N PRO A 413 -9.08 12.38 -2.05
CA PRO A 413 -10.12 13.12 -1.32
C PRO A 413 -10.75 14.31 -2.03
N TYR A 414 -10.43 14.56 -3.30
CA TYR A 414 -11.12 15.60 -4.07
C TYR A 414 -12.60 15.21 -4.29
N SER A 415 -13.48 16.20 -4.39
CA SER A 415 -14.90 15.98 -4.69
C SER A 415 -15.12 15.56 -6.15
N GLU A 416 -16.31 15.07 -6.48
CA GLU A 416 -16.72 14.79 -7.87
C GLU A 416 -16.74 16.05 -8.76
N ASN A 417 -16.76 17.24 -8.16
CA ASN A 417 -16.78 18.53 -8.86
C ASN A 417 -15.37 19.11 -9.03
N ALA A 418 -14.35 18.54 -8.40
CA ALA A 418 -12.99 19.04 -8.50
C ALA A 418 -12.45 19.15 -9.94
N PRO A 419 -12.78 18.24 -10.89
CA PRO A 419 -12.42 18.43 -12.31
C PRO A 419 -13.09 19.62 -13.01
N GLY A 420 -14.16 20.18 -12.44
CA GLY A 420 -14.95 21.27 -13.00
C GLY A 420 -15.84 20.84 -14.18
N ASP A 421 -16.08 21.75 -15.12
CA ASP A 421 -16.86 21.47 -16.33
C ASP A 421 -16.19 20.41 -17.21
N LEU A 422 -17.00 19.47 -17.72
CA LEU A 422 -16.54 18.46 -18.67
C LEU A 422 -16.73 18.94 -20.11
N TYR A 423 -15.82 18.56 -21.00
CA TYR A 423 -15.95 18.81 -22.44
C TYR A 423 -15.93 17.50 -23.20
N TYR A 424 -16.87 17.32 -24.13
CA TYR A 424 -16.95 16.11 -24.95
C TYR A 424 -17.17 16.39 -26.43
N GLY A 425 -16.69 15.48 -27.28
CA GLY A 425 -16.87 15.55 -28.72
C GLY A 425 -16.63 14.18 -29.34
N TYR A 426 -17.36 13.87 -30.41
CA TYR A 426 -17.15 12.63 -31.17
C TYR A 426 -16.26 12.91 -32.38
N ASP A 427 -15.17 12.16 -32.51
CA ASP A 427 -14.19 12.29 -33.60
C ASP A 427 -14.43 11.21 -34.66
N GLU A 428 -15.01 11.61 -35.79
CA GLU A 428 -15.27 10.76 -36.95
C GLU A 428 -14.00 10.16 -37.56
N GLY A 429 -12.86 10.84 -37.43
CA GLY A 429 -11.60 10.31 -37.94
C GLY A 429 -11.15 9.07 -37.16
N LEU A 430 -11.32 9.10 -35.84
CA LEU A 430 -10.91 8.02 -34.95
C LEU A 430 -12.02 7.01 -34.62
N ASN A 431 -13.28 7.33 -34.92
CA ASN A 431 -14.45 6.59 -34.42
C ASN A 431 -14.45 6.51 -32.89
N ALA A 432 -14.23 7.67 -32.25
CA ALA A 432 -13.99 7.74 -30.81
C ALA A 432 -14.65 8.94 -30.15
N LEU A 433 -15.12 8.73 -28.93
CA LEU A 433 -15.49 9.79 -28.01
C LEU A 433 -14.24 10.37 -27.34
N HIS A 434 -14.13 11.69 -27.36
CA HIS A 434 -13.18 12.45 -26.55
C HIS A 434 -13.92 13.06 -25.35
N VAL A 435 -13.33 12.94 -24.16
CA VAL A 435 -13.81 13.62 -22.93
C VAL A 435 -12.62 14.26 -22.23
N LYS A 436 -12.73 15.52 -21.81
CA LYS A 436 -11.66 16.23 -21.10
C LYS A 436 -12.19 17.17 -20.02
N ASP A 437 -11.33 17.54 -19.08
CA ASP A 437 -11.61 18.61 -18.13
C ASP A 437 -11.38 20.01 -18.73
N VAL A 438 -11.59 21.04 -17.90
CA VAL A 438 -11.37 22.44 -18.27
C VAL A 438 -9.92 22.68 -18.70
N SER A 439 -8.95 22.16 -17.95
CA SER A 439 -7.52 22.34 -18.27
C SER A 439 -7.12 21.62 -19.57
N GLY A 440 -7.77 20.49 -19.86
CA GLY A 440 -7.41 19.61 -20.97
C GLY A 440 -6.28 18.64 -20.63
N ASP A 441 -5.77 18.65 -19.40
CA ASP A 441 -4.77 17.70 -18.93
C ASP A 441 -5.40 16.32 -18.70
N PHE A 442 -6.57 16.28 -18.06
CA PHE A 442 -7.34 15.05 -17.89
C PHE A 442 -8.09 14.81 -19.20
N TYR A 443 -7.69 13.77 -19.92
CA TYR A 443 -8.15 13.52 -21.28
C TYR A 443 -8.39 12.03 -21.51
N CYS A 444 -9.57 11.70 -22.01
CA CYS A 444 -9.99 10.34 -22.37
C CYS A 444 -10.30 10.23 -23.85
N ILE A 445 -9.94 9.08 -24.43
CA ILE A 445 -10.34 8.68 -25.79
C ILE A 445 -10.86 7.25 -25.72
N ILE A 446 -12.11 7.07 -26.13
CA ILE A 446 -12.82 5.80 -26.02
C ILE A 446 -13.50 5.53 -27.36
N GLY A 447 -13.09 4.45 -28.04
CA GLY A 447 -13.59 4.17 -29.39
C GLY A 447 -13.08 2.83 -29.92
N ALA A 448 -13.44 2.51 -31.16
CA ALA A 448 -13.18 1.21 -31.74
C ALA A 448 -12.51 1.27 -33.12
N ASP A 449 -11.97 0.14 -33.57
CA ASP A 449 -11.39 -0.05 -34.90
C ASP A 449 -12.44 -0.19 -36.03
N LEU A 450 -13.72 0.02 -35.70
CA LEU A 450 -14.86 -0.01 -36.60
C LEU A 450 -15.68 1.27 -36.43
N GLU A 451 -16.21 1.78 -37.54
CA GLU A 451 -17.17 2.89 -37.53
C GLU A 451 -18.54 2.40 -37.03
N PRO A 452 -19.15 3.04 -36.01
CA PRO A 452 -20.46 2.65 -35.52
C PRO A 452 -21.56 3.09 -36.51
N ASN A 453 -22.59 2.25 -36.67
CA ASN A 453 -23.77 2.59 -37.48
C ASN A 453 -24.59 3.74 -36.88
N GLN A 454 -24.58 3.85 -35.55
CA GLN A 454 -25.20 4.92 -34.79
C GLN A 454 -24.36 5.17 -33.54
N HIS A 455 -24.24 6.43 -33.14
CA HIS A 455 -23.72 6.80 -31.83
C HIS A 455 -24.52 7.97 -31.26
N ILE A 456 -24.50 8.12 -29.94
CA ILE A 456 -25.03 9.29 -29.26
C ILE A 456 -24.19 9.58 -28.02
N SER A 457 -23.95 10.86 -27.76
CA SER A 457 -23.22 11.35 -26.59
C SER A 457 -23.97 12.51 -25.96
N GLY A 458 -23.82 12.69 -24.65
CA GLY A 458 -24.31 13.89 -23.97
C GLY A 458 -24.53 13.72 -22.48
N GLN A 459 -25.10 14.76 -21.87
CA GLN A 459 -25.49 14.76 -20.46
C GLN A 459 -26.79 13.95 -20.28
N TYR A 460 -26.64 12.63 -20.12
CA TYR A 460 -27.75 11.69 -19.95
C TYR A 460 -27.58 10.83 -18.71
N GLY A 461 -28.69 10.46 -18.07
CA GLY A 461 -28.70 9.52 -16.95
C GLY A 461 -28.59 8.07 -17.41
N ASP A 462 -29.14 7.77 -18.59
CA ASP A 462 -29.06 6.47 -19.26
C ASP A 462 -29.35 6.62 -20.76
N ILE A 463 -28.96 5.62 -21.54
CA ILE A 463 -29.31 5.44 -22.95
C ILE A 463 -29.94 4.05 -23.13
N THR A 464 -31.15 4.03 -23.67
CA THR A 464 -31.92 2.81 -23.98
C THR A 464 -32.08 2.61 -25.49
N TRP A 465 -32.58 1.45 -25.88
CA TRP A 465 -32.79 1.07 -27.29
C TRP A 465 -34.27 0.80 -27.56
N GLU A 466 -34.87 1.64 -28.40
CA GLU A 466 -36.28 1.53 -28.78
C GLU A 466 -36.46 1.92 -30.25
N SER A 467 -37.34 1.21 -30.96
CA SER A 467 -37.65 1.48 -32.37
C SER A 467 -36.41 1.69 -33.28
N ASN A 468 -35.38 0.86 -33.13
CA ASN A 468 -34.12 0.88 -33.88
C ASN A 468 -33.28 2.17 -33.73
N LYS A 469 -33.44 2.89 -32.63
CA LYS A 469 -32.69 4.10 -32.31
C LYS A 469 -32.40 4.20 -30.81
N PHE A 470 -31.44 5.06 -30.47
CA PHE A 470 -31.16 5.41 -29.08
C PHE A 470 -32.24 6.35 -28.52
N THR A 471 -32.69 6.05 -27.30
CA THR A 471 -33.54 6.92 -26.47
C THR A 471 -32.74 7.38 -25.26
N LYS A 472 -32.85 8.67 -24.91
CA LYS A 472 -32.06 9.32 -23.86
C LYS A 472 -32.89 9.63 -22.62
N VAL A 473 -32.31 9.39 -21.46
CA VAL A 473 -32.86 9.80 -20.16
C VAL A 473 -32.13 11.06 -19.70
N LYS A 474 -32.87 12.11 -19.32
CA LYS A 474 -32.27 13.37 -18.86
C LYS A 474 -31.62 13.23 -17.48
N THR A 475 -30.56 13.99 -17.23
CA THR A 475 -29.92 14.12 -15.91
C THR A 475 -29.34 15.52 -15.73
N ASP A 476 -29.07 15.90 -14.49
CA ASP A 476 -28.35 17.09 -14.07
C ASP A 476 -26.91 16.78 -13.63
N LEU A 477 -26.51 15.51 -13.57
CA LEU A 477 -25.17 15.07 -13.18
C LEU A 477 -24.09 15.58 -14.16
N ASN A 478 -22.92 15.92 -13.63
CA ASN A 478 -21.74 16.29 -14.41
C ASN A 478 -21.07 15.04 -15.00
N GLN A 479 -21.70 14.43 -16.00
CA GLN A 479 -21.23 13.22 -16.66
C GLN A 479 -21.55 13.20 -18.15
N VAL A 480 -20.74 12.48 -18.92
CA VAL A 480 -20.95 12.23 -20.35
C VAL A 480 -21.32 10.76 -20.52
N TYR A 481 -22.55 10.50 -20.95
CA TYR A 481 -23.01 9.16 -21.31
C TYR A 481 -22.86 8.96 -22.82
N HIS A 482 -22.37 7.80 -23.23
CA HIS A 482 -22.15 7.47 -24.63
C HIS A 482 -22.68 6.08 -24.96
N ALA A 483 -23.26 5.94 -26.15
CA ALA A 483 -23.63 4.65 -26.71
C ALA A 483 -23.27 4.56 -28.19
N CYS A 484 -22.83 3.38 -28.62
CA CYS A 484 -22.51 3.03 -29.99
C CYS A 484 -23.23 1.74 -30.41
N LEU A 485 -23.59 1.65 -31.68
CA LEU A 485 -24.11 0.43 -32.31
C LEU A 485 -23.15 -0.03 -33.41
N TYR A 486 -22.50 -1.17 -33.20
CA TYR A 486 -21.56 -1.76 -34.14
C TYR A 486 -22.17 -2.94 -34.88
N ASP A 487 -22.04 -2.99 -36.21
CA ASP A 487 -22.52 -4.11 -37.02
C ASP A 487 -21.40 -5.16 -37.25
N LEU A 488 -21.52 -6.33 -36.61
CA LEU A 488 -20.57 -7.43 -36.75
C LEU A 488 -21.05 -8.42 -37.83
N THR A 489 -20.99 -7.97 -39.08
CA THR A 489 -21.21 -8.81 -40.26
C THR A 489 -19.91 -9.44 -40.77
N ALA A 490 -20.03 -10.37 -41.71
CA ALA A 490 -18.90 -10.96 -42.44
C ALA A 490 -17.94 -9.92 -43.03
N LYS A 491 -18.44 -8.73 -43.43
CA LYS A 491 -17.61 -7.62 -43.92
C LYS A 491 -16.58 -7.15 -42.90
N ASN A 492 -16.90 -7.25 -41.61
CA ASN A 492 -16.04 -6.86 -40.50
C ASN A 492 -15.35 -8.08 -39.85
N ASN A 493 -15.36 -9.23 -40.53
CA ASN A 493 -14.85 -10.51 -40.05
C ASN A 493 -15.38 -10.91 -38.68
N TYR A 494 -16.57 -10.42 -38.28
CA TYR A 494 -17.18 -10.68 -36.99
C TYR A 494 -16.35 -10.22 -35.76
N VAL A 495 -15.48 -9.20 -35.93
CA VAL A 495 -14.58 -8.73 -34.88
C VAL A 495 -14.70 -7.23 -34.61
N LEU A 496 -14.57 -6.85 -33.34
CA LEU A 496 -14.44 -5.48 -32.87
C LEU A 496 -13.29 -5.37 -31.85
N ASN A 497 -12.36 -4.45 -32.06
CA ASN A 497 -11.41 -4.05 -31.02
C ASN A 497 -11.77 -2.64 -30.55
N MET A 498 -11.98 -2.50 -29.25
CA MET A 498 -12.24 -1.24 -28.60
C MET A 498 -11.08 -0.87 -27.67
N ALA A 499 -10.61 0.36 -27.74
CA ALA A 499 -9.60 0.89 -26.84
C ALA A 499 -10.23 1.93 -25.91
N ILE A 500 -9.86 1.83 -24.64
CA ILE A 500 -10.25 2.76 -23.58
C ILE A 500 -8.97 3.36 -23.03
N VAL A 501 -8.76 4.65 -23.29
CA VAL A 501 -7.53 5.38 -22.91
C VAL A 501 -7.89 6.60 -22.08
N GLY A 502 -7.08 6.86 -21.06
CA GLY A 502 -7.11 8.10 -20.29
C GLY A 502 -5.69 8.55 -19.94
N THR A 503 -5.48 9.83 -19.72
CA THR A 503 -4.22 10.36 -19.15
C THR A 503 -4.48 11.71 -18.50
N ASN A 504 -3.64 12.08 -17.54
CA ASN A 504 -3.59 13.41 -16.93
C ASN A 504 -2.43 14.26 -17.51
N GLU A 505 -1.91 13.86 -18.68
CA GLU A 505 -0.80 14.48 -19.39
C GLU A 505 -1.23 15.05 -20.76
N GLY A 506 -2.54 15.27 -20.94
CA GLY A 506 -3.12 15.98 -22.08
C GLY A 506 -3.41 15.15 -23.33
N LYS A 507 -4.03 15.84 -24.29
CA LYS A 507 -4.58 15.27 -25.55
C LYS A 507 -3.57 14.45 -26.36
N GLU A 508 -2.35 14.95 -26.57
CA GLU A 508 -1.39 14.30 -27.47
C GLU A 508 -0.91 12.94 -26.94
N ASN A 509 -0.74 12.83 -25.61
CA ASN A 509 -0.43 11.55 -24.98
C ASN A 509 -1.61 10.57 -25.08
N ALA A 510 -2.84 11.05 -24.86
CA ALA A 510 -4.04 10.22 -25.05
C ALA A 510 -4.15 9.71 -26.50
N LEU A 511 -3.90 10.57 -27.49
CA LEU A 511 -3.91 10.21 -28.90
C LEU A 511 -2.84 9.17 -29.25
N ASN A 512 -1.62 9.33 -28.72
CA ASN A 512 -0.54 8.38 -28.94
C ASN A 512 -0.89 6.99 -28.41
N ASP A 513 -1.36 6.91 -27.16
CA ASP A 513 -1.75 5.63 -26.55
C ASP A 513 -2.95 5.00 -27.28
N TYR A 514 -3.99 5.77 -27.60
CA TYR A 514 -5.17 5.26 -28.32
C TYR A 514 -4.78 4.69 -29.69
N ARG A 515 -3.99 5.44 -30.47
CA ARG A 515 -3.52 4.97 -31.79
C ARG A 515 -2.67 3.73 -31.65
N TYR A 516 -1.76 3.66 -30.67
CA TYR A 516 -0.90 2.51 -30.48
C TYR A 516 -1.72 1.25 -30.13
N LEU A 517 -2.66 1.35 -29.18
CA LEU A 517 -3.47 0.23 -28.72
C LEU A 517 -4.24 -0.42 -29.88
N LEU A 518 -4.90 0.37 -30.74
CA LEU A 518 -5.67 -0.18 -31.86
C LEU A 518 -4.83 -0.54 -33.09
N SER A 519 -3.65 0.04 -33.27
CA SER A 519 -2.74 -0.35 -34.36
C SER A 519 -1.90 -1.59 -34.03
N HIS A 520 -1.70 -1.92 -32.74
CA HIS A 520 -0.87 -3.05 -32.29
C HIS A 520 -1.51 -3.91 -31.17
N PRO A 521 -2.79 -4.31 -31.26
CA PRO A 521 -3.50 -4.95 -30.15
C PRO A 521 -2.84 -6.28 -29.71
N LYS A 522 -2.38 -7.10 -30.66
CA LYS A 522 -1.63 -8.34 -30.37
C LYS A 522 -0.32 -8.08 -29.64
N LYS A 523 0.42 -7.01 -29.99
CA LYS A 523 1.68 -6.69 -29.32
C LYS A 523 1.43 -6.19 -27.90
N VAL A 524 0.35 -5.44 -27.66
CA VAL A 524 -0.07 -5.04 -26.31
C VAL A 524 -0.28 -6.28 -25.43
N TYR A 525 -1.08 -7.24 -25.90
CA TYR A 525 -1.30 -8.51 -25.22
C TYR A 525 0.00 -9.28 -24.98
N SER A 526 0.78 -9.50 -26.05
CA SER A 526 2.00 -10.31 -26.00
C SER A 526 3.06 -9.74 -25.06
N THR A 527 3.15 -8.40 -24.97
CA THR A 527 4.10 -7.73 -24.05
C THR A 527 3.74 -8.00 -22.60
N LEU A 528 2.44 -8.02 -22.25
CA LEU A 528 1.99 -8.33 -20.89
C LEU A 528 2.20 -9.81 -20.55
N THR A 529 1.91 -10.73 -21.50
CA THR A 529 2.19 -12.16 -21.32
C THR A 529 3.70 -12.44 -21.16
N GLU A 530 4.54 -11.85 -22.01
CA GLU A 530 6.01 -11.97 -21.94
C GLU A 530 6.53 -11.46 -20.59
N TYR A 531 5.97 -10.36 -20.08
CA TYR A 531 6.31 -9.83 -18.76
C TYR A 531 6.04 -10.82 -17.64
N TYR A 532 4.82 -11.39 -17.57
CA TYR A 532 4.48 -12.35 -16.51
C TYR A 532 5.24 -13.67 -16.65
N ARG A 533 5.53 -14.15 -17.86
CA ARG A 533 6.42 -15.30 -18.05
C ARG A 533 7.81 -15.02 -17.47
N ASN A 534 8.39 -13.86 -17.78
CA ASN A 534 9.68 -13.46 -17.23
C ASN A 534 9.65 -13.32 -15.70
N LEU A 535 8.56 -12.79 -15.13
CA LEU A 535 8.37 -12.76 -13.66
C LEU A 535 8.47 -14.17 -13.07
N LEU A 536 7.72 -15.14 -13.63
CA LEU A 536 7.70 -16.51 -13.15
C LEU A 536 9.00 -17.29 -13.42
N GLU A 537 9.78 -16.90 -14.43
CA GLU A 537 11.06 -17.53 -14.78
C GLU A 537 12.23 -17.00 -13.92
N THR A 538 12.17 -15.73 -13.48
CA THR A 538 13.32 -15.05 -12.84
C THR A 538 13.19 -14.87 -11.34
N LYS A 539 11.98 -14.89 -10.79
CA LYS A 539 11.75 -14.78 -9.34
C LYS A 539 11.76 -16.16 -8.68
N LEU A 540 11.87 -16.17 -7.36
CA LEU A 540 11.89 -17.40 -6.58
C LEU A 540 10.63 -18.23 -6.85
N THR A 541 10.83 -19.47 -7.29
CA THR A 541 9.73 -20.43 -7.49
C THR A 541 10.00 -21.73 -6.73
N ILE A 542 8.91 -22.34 -6.28
CA ILE A 542 8.93 -23.59 -5.53
C ILE A 542 8.22 -24.64 -6.38
N GLU A 543 8.89 -25.76 -6.61
CA GLU A 543 8.31 -26.97 -7.19
C GLU A 543 8.28 -28.05 -6.10
N SER A 544 7.07 -28.47 -5.73
CA SER A 544 6.81 -29.49 -4.73
C SER A 544 5.91 -30.61 -5.30
N PRO A 545 5.66 -31.69 -4.56
CA PRO A 545 4.69 -32.70 -4.96
C PRO A 545 3.24 -32.22 -4.85
N ASP A 546 3.00 -31.06 -4.23
CA ASP A 546 1.69 -30.41 -4.15
C ASP A 546 1.51 -29.46 -5.36
N GLU A 547 0.81 -29.94 -6.38
CA GLU A 547 0.56 -29.19 -7.62
C GLU A 547 -0.27 -27.92 -7.37
N GLU A 548 -1.19 -27.95 -6.40
CA GLU A 548 -2.02 -26.78 -6.08
C GLU A 548 -1.19 -25.72 -5.36
N PHE A 549 -0.33 -26.10 -4.42
CA PHE A 549 0.66 -25.18 -3.83
C PHE A 549 1.49 -24.50 -4.91
N ASN A 550 2.06 -25.27 -5.85
CA ASN A 550 2.92 -24.74 -6.92
C ASN A 550 2.17 -23.72 -7.81
N LYS A 551 0.92 -24.02 -8.17
CA LYS A 551 0.07 -23.15 -8.97
C LYS A 551 -0.29 -21.87 -8.22
N LEU A 552 -0.72 -21.98 -6.97
CA LEU A 552 -1.19 -20.86 -6.16
C LEU A 552 -0.03 -19.96 -5.69
N TRP A 553 1.16 -20.51 -5.49
CA TRP A 553 2.42 -19.77 -5.31
C TRP A 553 2.67 -18.80 -6.47
N LYS A 554 2.63 -19.30 -7.71
CA LYS A 554 2.86 -18.49 -8.91
C LYS A 554 1.79 -17.40 -9.06
N TRP A 555 0.56 -17.68 -8.66
CA TRP A 555 -0.50 -16.66 -8.58
C TRP A 555 -0.24 -15.59 -7.51
N ALA A 556 0.39 -15.93 -6.38
CA ALA A 556 0.79 -14.93 -5.38
C ALA A 556 1.84 -13.96 -5.93
N LEU A 557 2.84 -14.44 -6.69
CA LEU A 557 3.80 -13.57 -7.39
C LEU A 557 3.09 -12.59 -8.36
N VAL A 558 2.14 -13.10 -9.14
CA VAL A 558 1.33 -12.28 -10.07
C VAL A 558 0.46 -11.27 -9.32
N GLY A 559 -0.19 -11.69 -8.23
CA GLY A 559 -1.02 -10.84 -7.37
C GLY A 559 -0.22 -9.69 -6.77
N THR A 560 0.95 -9.98 -6.20
CA THR A 560 1.86 -8.96 -5.65
C THR A 560 2.31 -7.94 -6.71
N ASP A 561 2.75 -8.39 -7.88
CA ASP A 561 3.29 -7.52 -8.94
C ASP A 561 2.28 -6.48 -9.44
N ARG A 562 0.99 -6.83 -9.48
CA ARG A 562 -0.10 -5.97 -10.00
C ARG A 562 -0.27 -4.66 -9.24
N PHE A 563 0.16 -4.63 -7.99
CA PHE A 563 0.07 -3.44 -7.14
C PHE A 563 1.16 -2.40 -7.44
N PHE A 564 2.16 -2.71 -8.27
CA PHE A 564 3.17 -1.74 -8.66
C PHE A 564 2.63 -0.80 -9.73
N VAL A 565 2.28 0.43 -9.32
CA VAL A 565 1.51 1.42 -10.10
C VAL A 565 2.30 2.70 -10.30
N LYS A 566 2.31 3.20 -11.54
CA LYS A 566 2.85 4.49 -11.93
C LYS A 566 1.75 5.54 -11.95
N THR A 567 1.96 6.64 -11.23
CA THR A 567 1.16 7.89 -11.31
C THR A 567 2.09 9.02 -11.76
N PRO A 568 1.84 9.74 -12.88
CA PRO A 568 2.87 10.55 -13.53
C PRO A 568 3.48 11.65 -12.66
N ALA A 569 2.66 12.31 -11.84
CA ALA A 569 3.13 13.37 -10.93
C ALA A 569 3.81 12.82 -9.65
N LEU A 570 3.45 11.61 -9.23
CA LEU A 570 3.89 11.07 -7.93
C LEU A 570 5.10 10.14 -8.07
N GLY A 571 5.11 9.24 -9.05
CA GLY A 571 6.17 8.25 -9.22
C GLY A 571 5.63 6.86 -9.52
N THR A 572 6.39 5.83 -9.20
CA THR A 572 5.98 4.42 -9.33
C THR A 572 6.29 3.71 -8.02
N ALA A 573 5.27 3.11 -7.40
CA ALA A 573 5.32 2.50 -6.08
C ALA A 573 4.16 1.51 -5.92
N LEU A 574 4.10 0.80 -4.81
CA LEU A 574 3.03 -0.14 -4.47
C LEU A 574 1.78 0.60 -3.96
N VAL A 575 0.61 0.24 -4.50
CA VAL A 575 -0.68 0.57 -3.89
C VAL A 575 -1.21 -0.62 -3.06
N ALA A 576 -2.05 -0.40 -2.06
CA ALA A 576 -2.38 -1.47 -1.10
C ALA A 576 -3.42 -2.49 -1.59
N GLY A 577 -4.47 -2.07 -2.29
CA GLY A 577 -5.60 -2.96 -2.59
C GLY A 577 -6.54 -2.45 -3.68
N PHE A 578 -7.25 -3.37 -4.34
CA PHE A 578 -8.23 -3.00 -5.36
C PHE A 578 -9.65 -3.40 -4.98
N SER A 579 -10.60 -2.52 -5.29
CA SER A 579 -12.03 -2.76 -5.19
C SER A 579 -12.78 -1.73 -6.05
N THR A 580 -14.07 -1.95 -6.34
CA THR A 580 -14.88 -0.89 -6.97
C THR A 580 -15.20 0.22 -5.96
N THR A 581 -15.54 1.41 -6.46
CA THR A 581 -16.00 2.53 -5.60
C THR A 581 -17.28 2.23 -4.82
N GLU A 582 -18.02 1.17 -5.18
CA GLU A 582 -19.19 0.74 -4.41
C GLU A 582 -18.83 0.21 -3.02
N ARG A 583 -17.60 -0.31 -2.84
CA ARG A 583 -17.13 -0.89 -1.58
C ARG A 583 -16.20 0.07 -0.85
N GLY A 584 -16.53 0.35 0.42
CA GLY A 584 -15.67 1.09 1.34
C GLY A 584 -16.29 2.37 1.89
N TRP A 585 -15.49 3.10 2.67
CA TRP A 585 -15.81 4.42 3.20
C TRP A 585 -15.92 5.43 2.05
N ASP A 586 -17.04 6.15 1.98
CA ASP A 586 -17.33 7.16 0.95
C ASP A 586 -16.68 8.53 1.27
N GLY A 587 -16.02 8.65 2.42
CA GLY A 587 -15.44 9.91 2.89
C GLY A 587 -16.49 10.99 3.18
N GLY A 588 -17.77 10.61 3.29
CA GLY A 588 -18.89 11.56 3.31
C GLY A 588 -19.24 12.16 1.94
N HIS A 589 -18.69 11.65 0.84
CA HIS A 589 -18.98 12.14 -0.51
C HIS A 589 -20.18 11.43 -1.12
N LYS A 590 -21.00 12.16 -1.87
CA LYS A 590 -22.16 11.61 -2.59
C LYS A 590 -21.74 10.58 -3.65
N ILE A 591 -20.60 10.81 -4.30
CA ILE A 591 -20.00 9.89 -5.27
C ILE A 591 -18.63 9.45 -4.75
N ASN A 592 -18.56 8.19 -4.32
CA ASN A 592 -17.30 7.58 -3.93
C ASN A 592 -16.30 7.62 -5.11
N GLY A 593 -15.05 7.94 -4.79
CA GLY A 593 -13.99 8.24 -5.76
C GLY A 593 -12.69 7.47 -5.52
N ARG A 594 -12.75 6.29 -4.90
CA ARG A 594 -11.57 5.44 -4.67
C ARG A 594 -11.75 4.00 -5.18
N PRO A 595 -10.80 3.45 -5.97
CA PRO A 595 -10.84 2.05 -6.39
C PRO A 595 -10.36 1.13 -5.26
N GLY A 596 -11.17 1.00 -4.19
CA GLY A 596 -10.74 0.35 -2.95
C GLY A 596 -9.58 1.12 -2.31
N TYR A 597 -8.50 0.41 -2.01
CA TYR A 597 -7.26 0.96 -1.46
C TYR A 597 -6.18 1.17 -2.53
N GLY A 598 -6.56 1.69 -3.70
CA GLY A 598 -5.66 1.99 -4.81
C GLY A 598 -4.81 3.27 -4.60
N TRP A 599 -4.33 3.48 -3.38
CA TRP A 599 -3.42 4.54 -2.89
C TRP A 599 -2.09 3.94 -2.44
N TYR A 600 -1.06 4.78 -2.37
CA TYR A 600 0.24 4.36 -1.85
C TYR A 600 0.20 4.39 -0.33
N PHE A 601 0.51 3.27 0.32
CA PHE A 601 0.65 3.18 1.77
C PHE A 601 2.10 2.99 2.17
N GLY A 602 2.57 3.70 3.19
CA GLY A 602 3.91 3.50 3.75
C GLY A 602 4.03 2.10 4.34
N ARG A 603 3.36 1.90 5.48
CA ARG A 603 3.34 0.63 6.23
C ARG A 603 3.02 -0.61 5.38
N ASP A 604 1.93 -0.58 4.61
CA ASP A 604 1.50 -1.76 3.85
C ASP A 604 2.51 -2.11 2.77
N SER A 605 3.09 -1.10 2.11
CA SER A 605 4.15 -1.33 1.12
C SER A 605 5.42 -1.90 1.77
N GLU A 606 5.73 -1.51 3.00
CA GLU A 606 6.91 -2.00 3.72
C GLU A 606 6.75 -3.48 4.07
N TRP A 607 5.60 -3.88 4.62
CA TRP A 607 5.27 -5.29 4.87
C TRP A 607 5.28 -6.14 3.60
N SER A 608 4.76 -5.61 2.50
CA SER A 608 4.83 -6.30 1.20
C SER A 608 6.26 -6.40 0.68
N CYS A 609 7.08 -5.36 0.86
CA CYS A 609 8.44 -5.31 0.32
C CYS A 609 9.38 -6.34 0.94
N PHE A 610 9.17 -6.79 2.19
CA PHE A 610 9.98 -7.89 2.73
C PHE A 610 9.91 -9.14 1.85
N ALA A 611 8.69 -9.54 1.44
CA ALA A 611 8.51 -10.67 0.53
C ALA A 611 9.08 -10.42 -0.87
N ILE A 612 8.96 -9.18 -1.36
CA ILE A 612 9.41 -8.78 -2.70
C ILE A 612 10.94 -8.82 -2.80
N ASP A 613 11.60 -8.37 -1.74
CA ASP A 613 13.04 -8.48 -1.58
C ASP A 613 13.44 -9.96 -1.53
N ASP A 614 12.76 -10.77 -0.70
CA ASP A 614 13.01 -12.20 -0.51
C ASP A 614 12.91 -13.03 -1.80
N TYR A 615 11.96 -12.72 -2.70
CA TYR A 615 11.85 -13.43 -3.99
C TYR A 615 12.78 -12.88 -5.09
N GLY A 616 13.56 -11.84 -4.79
CA GLY A 616 14.61 -11.30 -5.65
C GLY A 616 14.19 -10.13 -6.56
N ASP A 617 13.23 -9.29 -6.16
CA ASP A 617 12.95 -8.02 -6.86
C ASP A 617 13.46 -6.79 -6.13
N PHE A 618 14.78 -6.76 -5.97
CA PHE A 618 15.52 -5.66 -5.37
C PHE A 618 15.26 -4.32 -6.07
N GLN A 619 14.95 -4.32 -7.38
CA GLN A 619 14.69 -3.08 -8.12
C GLN A 619 13.35 -2.47 -7.74
N LEU A 620 12.31 -3.30 -7.55
CA LEU A 620 11.02 -2.82 -7.06
C LEU A 620 11.17 -2.25 -5.64
N VAL A 621 11.84 -2.96 -4.73
CA VAL A 621 12.06 -2.49 -3.35
C VAL A 621 12.85 -1.19 -3.32
N LYS A 622 13.91 -1.05 -4.13
CA LYS A 622 14.65 0.21 -4.28
C LYS A 622 13.73 1.36 -4.71
N LYS A 623 12.87 1.13 -5.71
CA LYS A 623 11.88 2.13 -6.16
C LYS A 623 10.88 2.50 -5.07
N GLN A 624 10.48 1.53 -4.24
CA GLN A 624 9.62 1.80 -3.09
C GLN A 624 10.34 2.67 -2.05
N LEU A 625 11.59 2.34 -1.68
CA LEU A 625 12.39 3.14 -0.75
C LEU A 625 12.61 4.58 -1.26
N GLU A 626 12.94 4.75 -2.55
CA GLU A 626 13.02 6.08 -3.19
C GLU A 626 11.70 6.86 -3.07
N PHE A 627 10.56 6.18 -3.22
CA PHE A 627 9.24 6.79 -3.10
C PHE A 627 8.93 7.20 -1.64
N LEU A 628 9.23 6.34 -0.66
CA LEU A 628 9.11 6.67 0.77
C LEU A 628 9.96 7.88 1.14
N GLN A 629 11.20 7.94 0.65
CA GLN A 629 12.12 9.07 0.86
C GLN A 629 11.63 10.37 0.21
N LYS A 630 11.07 10.29 -1.01
CA LYS A 630 10.54 11.45 -1.73
C LYS A 630 9.41 12.15 -0.95
N PHE A 631 8.60 11.38 -0.23
CA PHE A 631 7.45 11.89 0.52
C PHE A 631 7.66 11.83 2.05
N GLN A 632 8.90 11.70 2.51
CA GLN A 632 9.25 11.78 3.93
C GLN A 632 8.96 13.17 4.46
N ASP A 633 8.28 13.25 5.60
CA ASP A 633 7.92 14.51 6.25
C ASP A 633 9.15 15.34 6.63
N ILE A 634 8.95 16.65 6.80
CA ILE A 634 10.00 17.55 7.29
C ILE A 634 10.51 17.18 8.69
N SER A 635 9.75 16.45 9.50
CA SER A 635 10.15 15.86 10.79
C SER A 635 11.03 14.61 10.65
N GLY A 636 10.93 13.87 9.54
CA GLY A 636 11.57 12.55 9.36
C GLY A 636 10.60 11.39 9.30
N LYS A 637 9.33 11.63 9.62
CA LYS A 637 8.26 10.64 9.60
C LYS A 637 7.94 10.15 8.18
N ILE A 638 7.63 8.87 8.05
CA ILE A 638 7.12 8.25 6.83
C ILE A 638 5.59 8.36 6.80
N PHE A 639 5.04 8.64 5.62
CA PHE A 639 3.60 8.81 5.43
C PHE A 639 2.82 7.53 5.76
N HIS A 640 1.57 7.72 6.16
CA HIS A 640 0.64 6.61 6.24
C HIS A 640 0.09 6.30 4.85
N GLU A 641 -0.58 7.26 4.20
CA GLU A 641 -1.12 7.10 2.85
C GLU A 641 -0.89 8.34 1.96
N ILE A 642 -0.83 8.08 0.66
CA ILE A 642 -0.83 9.07 -0.42
C ILE A 642 -1.88 8.65 -1.44
N SER A 643 -2.92 9.49 -1.61
CA SER A 643 -3.87 9.29 -2.69
C SER A 643 -3.18 9.42 -4.04
N THR A 644 -3.65 8.74 -5.09
CA THR A 644 -3.04 8.97 -6.43
C THR A 644 -3.28 10.39 -6.94
N SER A 645 -4.25 11.13 -6.37
CA SER A 645 -4.43 12.56 -6.58
C SER A 645 -3.39 13.46 -5.88
N GLY A 646 -2.52 12.89 -5.04
CA GLY A 646 -1.35 13.55 -4.46
C GLY A 646 -1.54 14.13 -3.06
N VAL A 647 -2.62 13.77 -2.35
CA VAL A 647 -2.83 14.21 -0.97
C VAL A 647 -2.16 13.23 -0.01
N VAL A 648 -1.30 13.76 0.86
CA VAL A 648 -0.48 13.01 1.82
C VAL A 648 -0.99 13.22 3.25
N HIS A 649 -0.91 12.17 4.08
CA HIS A 649 -1.07 12.24 5.54
C HIS A 649 -0.17 11.23 6.26
N PHE A 650 0.01 11.44 7.57
CA PHE A 650 1.08 10.83 8.35
C PHE A 650 0.57 10.20 9.66
N ASP A 651 -0.62 9.61 9.72
CA ASP A 651 -1.25 9.11 10.96
C ASP A 651 -0.86 7.68 11.37
N ALA A 652 0.26 7.14 10.87
CA ALA A 652 0.82 5.85 11.28
C ALA A 652 2.08 6.01 12.13
N ALA A 653 2.08 5.40 13.32
CA ALA A 653 3.23 5.36 14.23
C ALA A 653 4.25 4.27 13.84
N ASP A 654 3.81 3.21 13.16
CA ASP A 654 4.61 2.04 12.81
C ASP A 654 5.26 2.08 11.41
N ALA A 655 4.85 2.99 10.53
CA ALA A 655 5.48 3.14 9.20
C ALA A 655 6.96 3.57 9.30
N THR A 656 7.28 4.51 10.19
CA THR A 656 8.66 5.02 10.30
C THR A 656 9.68 3.98 10.81
N PRO A 657 9.40 3.16 11.86
CA PRO A 657 10.34 2.07 12.20
C PRO A 657 10.38 0.98 11.12
N LEU A 658 9.29 0.67 10.43
CA LEU A 658 9.27 -0.31 9.34
C LEU A 658 10.14 0.12 8.15
N TYR A 659 10.18 1.40 7.80
CA TYR A 659 11.11 1.93 6.79
C TYR A 659 12.58 1.62 7.11
N ILE A 660 12.98 1.71 8.39
CA ILE A 660 14.35 1.40 8.84
C ILE A 660 14.64 -0.10 8.68
N ILE A 661 13.69 -0.93 9.11
CA ILE A 661 13.78 -2.40 8.98
C ILE A 661 13.89 -2.79 7.50
N LEU A 662 13.05 -2.21 6.63
CA LEU A 662 13.09 -2.47 5.19
C LEU A 662 14.40 -2.02 4.55
N ALA A 663 14.92 -0.84 4.91
CA ALA A 663 16.20 -0.38 4.36
C ALA A 663 17.35 -1.34 4.71
N ALA A 664 17.34 -1.91 5.92
CA ALA A 664 18.36 -2.86 6.33
C ALA A 664 18.13 -4.26 5.72
N HIS A 665 16.88 -4.67 5.55
CA HIS A 665 16.51 -5.89 4.84
C HIS A 665 17.00 -5.84 3.38
N TYR A 666 16.68 -4.74 2.70
CA TYR A 666 17.14 -4.42 1.35
C TYR A 666 18.66 -4.45 1.23
N LEU A 667 19.38 -3.84 2.19
CA LEU A 667 20.85 -3.86 2.19
C LEU A 667 21.40 -5.29 2.30
N ARG A 668 20.83 -6.10 3.19
CA ARG A 668 21.24 -7.50 3.38
C ARG A 668 20.99 -8.34 2.13
N ALA A 669 19.87 -8.16 1.45
CA ALA A 669 19.55 -8.94 0.27
C ALA A 669 20.30 -8.45 -0.98
N SER A 670 20.32 -7.14 -1.23
CA SER A 670 20.85 -6.56 -2.47
C SER A 670 22.34 -6.21 -2.44
N GLY A 671 22.89 -5.90 -1.25
CA GLY A 671 24.25 -5.37 -1.10
C GLY A 671 24.45 -3.95 -1.63
N ASP A 672 23.39 -3.19 -1.94
CA ASP A 672 23.46 -1.83 -2.50
C ASP A 672 23.84 -0.78 -1.43
N ILE A 673 25.10 -0.85 -0.97
CA ILE A 673 25.70 0.08 0.00
C ILE A 673 25.69 1.52 -0.54
N ASP A 674 25.87 1.70 -1.85
CA ASP A 674 25.89 3.03 -2.47
C ASP A 674 24.53 3.73 -2.29
N PHE A 675 23.43 3.04 -2.60
CA PHE A 675 22.08 3.58 -2.36
C PHE A 675 21.81 3.86 -0.87
N ILE A 676 22.23 2.96 0.03
CA ILE A 676 22.04 3.19 1.47
C ILE A 676 22.87 4.37 1.97
N THR A 677 24.06 4.57 1.41
CA THR A 677 24.90 5.75 1.69
C THR A 677 24.19 7.04 1.26
N GLU A 678 23.61 7.06 0.05
CA GLU A 678 22.80 8.18 -0.44
C GLU A 678 21.54 8.41 0.42
N SER A 679 20.94 7.32 0.90
CA SER A 679 19.74 7.31 1.74
C SER A 679 20.01 7.70 3.19
N TRP A 680 21.27 7.78 3.62
CA TRP A 680 21.63 7.93 5.04
C TRP A 680 20.99 9.15 5.71
N GLN A 681 20.88 10.28 5.00
CA GLN A 681 20.23 11.48 5.55
C GLN A 681 18.75 11.24 5.88
N HIS A 682 18.04 10.46 5.07
CA HIS A 682 16.63 10.11 5.28
C HIS A 682 16.49 9.11 6.43
N ILE A 683 17.37 8.10 6.47
CA ILE A 683 17.43 7.09 7.54
C ILE A 683 17.71 7.76 8.90
N LYS A 684 18.72 8.63 8.95
CA LYS A 684 19.06 9.35 10.18
C LYS A 684 17.89 10.24 10.64
N LYS A 685 17.24 10.94 9.71
CA LYS A 685 16.10 11.80 10.03
C LYS A 685 14.91 11.01 10.59
N ALA A 686 14.64 9.82 10.04
CA ALA A 686 13.65 8.89 10.56
C ALA A 686 14.03 8.38 11.97
N MET A 687 15.29 8.03 12.21
CA MET A 687 15.76 7.66 13.55
C MET A 687 15.64 8.82 14.56
N ASP A 688 16.04 10.03 14.18
CA ASP A 688 15.91 11.22 15.02
C ASP A 688 14.43 11.49 15.36
N PHE A 689 13.52 11.32 14.40
CA PHE A 689 12.08 11.37 14.63
C PHE A 689 11.63 10.32 15.65
N LEU A 690 12.01 9.05 15.48
CA LEU A 690 11.62 7.97 16.39
C LEU A 690 12.08 8.23 17.82
N TYR A 691 13.31 8.72 18.03
CA TYR A 691 13.75 9.12 19.38
C TYR A 691 12.95 10.29 19.95
N SER A 692 12.45 11.20 19.11
CA SER A 692 11.67 12.34 19.57
C SER A 692 10.26 11.99 20.03
N THR A 693 9.78 10.77 19.75
CA THR A 693 8.44 10.33 20.15
C THR A 693 8.40 9.68 21.53
N ASP A 694 9.54 9.38 22.15
CA ASP A 694 9.61 8.96 23.56
C ASP A 694 9.45 10.19 24.46
N THR A 695 8.21 10.53 24.81
CA THR A 695 7.89 11.77 25.53
C THR A 695 7.90 11.59 27.05
N ASP A 696 7.79 10.35 27.54
CA ASP A 696 7.85 10.01 28.97
C ASP A 696 9.22 9.48 29.44
N GLY A 697 10.15 9.23 28.52
CA GLY A 697 11.54 8.86 28.79
C GLY A 697 11.72 7.38 29.17
N ASP A 698 10.78 6.51 28.79
CA ASP A 698 10.80 5.08 29.08
C ASP A 698 11.50 4.22 28.01
N LEU A 699 12.09 4.87 26.99
CA LEU A 699 12.78 4.29 25.83
C LEU A 699 11.85 3.63 24.80
N LEU A 700 10.54 3.71 24.95
CA LEU A 700 9.56 3.20 23.99
C LEU A 700 9.05 4.33 23.09
N ILE A 701 8.89 4.03 21.81
CA ILE A 701 8.21 4.94 20.88
C ILE A 701 6.69 4.88 21.09
N GLU A 702 6.01 6.00 20.86
CA GLU A 702 4.60 6.19 21.21
C GLU A 702 3.65 6.17 20.00
N ASN A 703 2.38 5.78 20.24
CA ASN A 703 1.24 6.05 19.38
C ASN A 703 0.66 7.45 19.67
N THR A 704 0.55 7.81 20.95
CA THR A 704 -0.06 9.09 21.36
C THR A 704 0.70 10.24 20.72
N ASN A 705 0.00 11.15 20.04
CA ASN A 705 0.62 12.27 19.33
C ASN A 705 1.69 11.89 18.27
N VAL A 706 1.79 10.60 17.90
CA VAL A 706 2.40 10.14 16.65
C VAL A 706 1.38 9.60 15.64
N GLY A 707 0.53 8.64 15.98
CA GLY A 707 -0.32 7.95 15.00
C GLY A 707 -0.97 6.72 15.60
N HIS A 708 -1.67 5.94 14.79
CA HIS A 708 -2.02 4.59 15.17
C HIS A 708 -0.85 3.62 14.92
N GLY A 709 -0.74 2.59 15.75
CA GLY A 709 -0.02 1.38 15.38
C GLY A 709 -0.85 0.55 14.39
N TRP A 710 -0.77 -0.78 14.48
CA TRP A 710 -1.58 -1.64 13.62
C TRP A 710 -3.09 -1.53 13.85
N VAL A 711 -3.52 -1.37 15.11
CA VAL A 711 -4.94 -1.23 15.45
C VAL A 711 -5.32 0.24 15.36
N GLU A 712 -6.24 0.57 14.44
CA GLU A 712 -6.56 1.95 14.06
C GLU A 712 -7.74 2.56 14.82
N GLY A 713 -8.41 1.78 15.68
CA GLY A 713 -9.50 2.30 16.51
C GLY A 713 -10.28 1.25 17.29
N GLY A 714 -11.28 1.72 18.05
CA GLY A 714 -12.25 0.96 18.84
C GLY A 714 -11.76 0.53 20.25
N LYS A 715 -12.24 -0.59 20.80
CA LYS A 715 -11.97 -1.00 22.20
C LYS A 715 -10.51 -1.39 22.51
N LEU A 716 -9.71 -1.73 21.51
CA LEU A 716 -8.27 -1.98 21.67
C LEU A 716 -7.43 -0.71 21.49
N TRP A 717 -8.06 0.42 21.22
CA TRP A 717 -7.40 1.70 21.02
C TRP A 717 -6.94 2.33 22.34
N GLY A 718 -5.95 3.22 22.26
CA GLY A 718 -5.60 4.16 23.33
C GLY A 718 -4.35 3.82 24.14
N ALA A 719 -3.61 2.76 23.79
CA ALA A 719 -2.31 2.49 24.41
C ALA A 719 -1.27 3.53 23.98
N ASN A 720 -0.51 4.05 24.95
CA ASN A 720 0.60 4.98 24.71
C ASN A 720 1.67 4.33 23.84
N SER A 721 2.07 3.11 24.18
CA SER A 721 2.89 2.24 23.32
C SER A 721 2.29 0.84 23.29
N THR A 722 2.20 0.22 22.12
CA THR A 722 1.74 -1.18 21.98
C THR A 722 2.94 -2.13 21.95
N PHE A 723 2.76 -3.36 22.41
CA PHE A 723 3.80 -4.39 22.36
C PHE A 723 4.35 -4.59 20.93
N TYR A 724 3.45 -4.57 19.94
CA TYR A 724 3.80 -4.58 18.51
C TYR A 724 4.74 -3.42 18.13
N LEU A 725 4.38 -2.19 18.49
CA LEU A 725 5.18 -1.01 18.14
C LEU A 725 6.54 -1.02 18.84
N SER A 726 6.57 -1.37 20.13
CA SER A 726 7.81 -1.53 20.90
C SER A 726 8.72 -2.63 20.30
N GLY A 727 8.15 -3.72 19.78
CA GLY A 727 8.89 -4.76 19.08
C GLY A 727 9.49 -4.30 17.75
N LEU A 728 8.74 -3.53 16.96
CA LEU A 728 9.26 -2.89 15.75
C LEU A 728 10.39 -1.91 16.08
N TRP A 729 10.29 -1.18 17.19
CA TRP A 729 11.35 -0.27 17.62
C TRP A 729 12.65 -1.00 17.97
N ALA A 730 12.56 -2.08 18.74
CA ALA A 730 13.72 -2.92 19.05
C ALA A 730 14.39 -3.46 17.78
N GLN A 731 13.60 -3.89 16.79
CA GLN A 731 14.14 -4.37 15.53
C GLN A 731 14.73 -3.23 14.69
N ALA A 732 14.06 -2.09 14.58
CA ALA A 732 14.55 -0.91 13.88
C ALA A 732 15.89 -0.42 14.46
N LEU A 733 16.07 -0.46 15.79
CA LEU A 733 17.36 -0.15 16.42
C LEU A 733 18.46 -1.13 16.02
N LYS A 734 18.20 -2.45 16.00
CA LYS A 734 19.17 -3.46 15.53
C LYS A 734 19.54 -3.22 14.06
N ASP A 735 18.55 -2.91 13.23
CA ASP A 735 18.72 -2.69 11.80
C ASP A 735 19.42 -1.37 11.47
N ALA A 736 19.10 -0.30 12.19
CA ALA A 736 19.84 0.95 12.14
C ALA A 736 21.30 0.75 12.58
N ALA A 737 21.56 -0.10 13.57
CA ALA A 737 22.92 -0.43 13.99
C ALA A 737 23.71 -1.18 12.91
N TYR A 738 23.07 -2.12 12.23
CA TYR A 738 23.66 -2.83 11.09
C TYR A 738 23.99 -1.84 9.97
N ILE A 739 23.04 -0.98 9.55
CA ILE A 739 23.28 0.06 8.55
C ILE A 739 24.44 0.98 8.98
N ALA A 740 24.42 1.46 10.22
CA ALA A 740 25.46 2.34 10.75
C ALA A 740 26.85 1.68 10.72
N SER A 741 26.93 0.38 11.02
CA SER A 741 28.18 -0.38 10.92
C SER A 741 28.66 -0.51 9.46
N GLN A 742 27.76 -0.77 8.50
CA GLN A 742 28.13 -0.83 7.08
C GLN A 742 28.59 0.52 6.51
N LEU A 743 28.19 1.62 7.15
CA LEU A 743 28.55 3.00 6.78
C LEU A 743 29.67 3.61 7.65
N GLU A 744 30.40 2.78 8.40
CA GLU A 744 31.52 3.18 9.27
C GLU A 744 31.10 4.27 10.29
N LYS A 745 29.98 4.02 11.00
CA LYS A 745 29.42 4.90 12.05
C LYS A 745 29.32 4.16 13.37
N GLU A 746 30.46 3.69 13.87
CA GLU A 746 30.56 2.76 15.01
C GLU A 746 29.88 3.29 16.27
N GLN A 747 30.04 4.58 16.59
CA GLN A 747 29.41 5.19 17.77
C GLN A 747 27.88 5.12 17.73
N LEU A 748 27.28 5.33 16.56
CA LEU A 748 25.83 5.21 16.39
C LEU A 748 25.41 3.74 16.44
N SER A 749 26.19 2.85 15.81
CA SER A 749 25.94 1.41 15.84
C SER A 749 25.91 0.86 17.28
N GLU A 750 26.92 1.21 18.09
CA GLU A 750 27.00 0.83 19.50
C GLU A 750 25.84 1.38 20.32
N LYS A 751 25.48 2.66 20.12
CA LYS A 751 24.32 3.28 20.80
C LYS A 751 23.04 2.52 20.46
N TYR A 752 22.77 2.30 19.18
CA TYR A 752 21.53 1.64 18.73
C TYR A 752 21.44 0.19 19.23
N LEU A 753 22.55 -0.55 19.27
CA LEU A 753 22.58 -1.90 19.86
C LEU A 753 22.31 -1.88 21.37
N SER A 754 22.90 -0.92 22.09
CA SER A 754 22.68 -0.75 23.54
C SER A 754 21.22 -0.43 23.85
N ASP A 755 20.59 0.44 23.08
CA ASP A 755 19.18 0.77 23.24
C ASP A 755 18.29 -0.41 22.86
N ALA A 756 18.59 -1.12 21.76
CA ALA A 756 17.85 -2.32 21.36
C ALA A 756 17.84 -3.39 22.46
N ALA A 757 18.98 -3.62 23.11
CA ALA A 757 19.09 -4.58 24.21
C ALA A 757 18.21 -4.19 25.42
N GLN A 758 18.10 -2.89 25.71
CA GLN A 758 17.22 -2.39 26.76
C GLN A 758 15.75 -2.55 26.40
N VAL A 759 15.34 -2.21 25.17
CA VAL A 759 13.96 -2.39 24.72
C VAL A 759 13.58 -3.88 24.70
N VAL A 760 14.45 -4.77 24.23
CA VAL A 760 14.23 -6.23 24.28
C VAL A 760 14.03 -6.74 25.71
N LYS A 761 14.76 -6.18 26.67
CA LYS A 761 14.55 -6.50 28.09
C LYS A 761 13.15 -6.06 28.53
N ILE A 762 12.73 -4.83 28.23
CA ILE A 762 11.38 -4.31 28.56
C ILE A 762 10.29 -5.19 27.97
N LEU A 763 10.44 -5.63 26.71
CA LEU A 763 9.48 -6.54 26.06
C LEU A 763 9.29 -7.85 26.84
N ASN A 764 10.38 -8.44 27.33
CA ASN A 764 10.33 -9.72 28.03
C ASN A 764 9.99 -9.60 29.53
N THR A 765 10.21 -8.44 30.15
CA THR A 765 9.93 -8.25 31.58
C THR A 765 8.61 -7.54 31.84
N ASP A 766 8.40 -6.38 31.24
CA ASP A 766 7.33 -5.47 31.65
C ASP A 766 6.01 -5.80 30.96
N PHE A 767 6.08 -6.21 29.69
CA PHE A 767 4.91 -6.64 28.93
C PHE A 767 4.48 -8.08 29.23
N TRP A 768 5.33 -8.91 29.82
CA TRP A 768 4.95 -10.28 30.16
C TRP A 768 3.95 -10.30 31.33
N ASN A 769 2.87 -11.06 31.17
CA ASN A 769 1.85 -11.22 32.20
C ASN A 769 1.78 -12.67 32.68
N ASP A 770 2.36 -12.93 33.86
CA ASP A 770 2.38 -14.27 34.47
C ASP A 770 0.98 -14.86 34.71
N SER A 771 -0.03 -14.02 34.97
CA SER A 771 -1.38 -14.49 35.28
C SER A 771 -2.11 -15.05 34.06
N THR A 772 -1.89 -14.44 32.89
CA THR A 772 -2.50 -14.87 31.61
C THR A 772 -1.56 -15.78 30.81
N ARG A 773 -0.29 -15.86 31.20
CA ARG A 773 0.82 -16.49 30.47
C ARG A 773 0.88 -16.00 29.02
N PHE A 774 0.81 -14.68 28.85
CA PHE A 774 0.74 -14.02 27.56
C PHE A 774 1.32 -12.60 27.66
N PHE A 775 1.71 -12.00 26.54
CA PHE A 775 2.15 -10.59 26.51
C PHE A 775 0.97 -9.63 26.53
N ASN A 776 1.01 -8.64 27.42
CA ASN A 776 0.06 -7.53 27.44
C ASN A 776 0.08 -6.81 26.09
N TYR A 777 -1.09 -6.40 25.59
CA TYR A 777 -1.24 -5.76 24.28
C TYR A 777 -0.54 -4.39 24.19
N GLY A 778 -0.60 -3.59 25.26
CA GLY A 778 -0.08 -2.23 25.25
C GLY A 778 0.00 -1.62 26.66
N LYS A 779 0.82 -0.58 26.78
CA LYS A 779 1.02 0.23 27.99
C LYS A 779 0.32 1.59 27.79
N PHE A 780 -0.52 1.99 28.73
CA PHE A 780 -1.19 3.29 28.76
C PHE A 780 -0.29 4.37 29.36
N SER A 781 -0.65 5.65 29.17
CA SER A 781 0.12 6.80 29.68
C SER A 781 0.15 6.90 31.21
N ASP A 782 -0.75 6.20 31.92
CA ASP A 782 -0.71 6.07 33.38
C ASP A 782 0.16 4.90 33.87
N GLY A 783 0.85 4.21 32.94
CA GLY A 783 1.71 3.06 33.19
C GLY A 783 0.98 1.72 33.34
N LYS A 784 -0.36 1.68 33.26
CA LYS A 784 -1.11 0.41 33.30
C LYS A 784 -1.00 -0.34 31.97
N PHE A 785 -1.09 -1.66 32.04
CA PHE A 785 -1.10 -2.53 30.86
C PHE A 785 -2.50 -3.00 30.50
N ASN A 786 -2.76 -3.13 29.19
CA ASN A 786 -3.93 -3.83 28.65
C ASN A 786 -3.63 -5.34 28.52
N PRO A 787 -4.32 -6.22 29.27
CA PRO A 787 -4.01 -7.66 29.29
C PRO A 787 -4.67 -8.46 28.16
N GLU A 788 -5.36 -7.82 27.23
CA GLU A 788 -6.06 -8.53 26.15
C GLU A 788 -5.08 -9.35 25.28
N LYS A 789 -5.38 -10.63 25.09
CA LYS A 789 -4.59 -11.51 24.23
C LYS A 789 -4.88 -11.22 22.76
N THR A 790 -3.84 -10.89 22.00
CA THR A 790 -3.95 -10.62 20.56
C THR A 790 -2.98 -11.46 19.75
N VAL A 791 -3.13 -11.47 18.43
CA VAL A 791 -2.17 -12.10 17.49
C VAL A 791 -0.90 -11.26 17.27
N LEU A 792 -0.88 -9.99 17.68
CA LEU A 792 0.20 -9.07 17.34
C LEU A 792 1.59 -9.42 17.92
N PRO A 793 1.72 -10.14 19.06
CA PRO A 793 3.01 -10.70 19.48
C PRO A 793 3.71 -11.55 18.41
N ALA A 794 2.97 -12.16 17.47
CA ALA A 794 3.55 -12.90 16.35
C ALA A 794 4.60 -12.08 15.56
N VAL A 795 4.41 -10.78 15.42
CA VAL A 795 5.37 -9.89 14.72
C VAL A 795 6.68 -9.78 15.50
N VAL A 796 6.60 -9.64 16.82
CA VAL A 796 7.79 -9.53 17.70
C VAL A 796 8.51 -10.88 17.80
N MET A 797 7.73 -11.97 17.79
CA MET A 797 8.21 -13.34 17.71
C MET A 797 8.97 -13.59 16.41
N TYR A 798 8.44 -13.16 15.26
CA TYR A 798 9.09 -13.30 13.96
C TYR A 798 10.54 -12.76 13.98
N TYR A 799 10.79 -11.62 14.60
CA TYR A 799 12.14 -11.05 14.75
C TYR A 799 13.03 -11.76 15.80
N GLY A 800 12.54 -12.80 16.45
CA GLY A 800 13.29 -13.58 17.45
C GLY A 800 13.67 -12.78 18.71
N LEU A 801 12.81 -11.85 19.12
CA LEU A 801 13.10 -10.92 20.23
C LEU A 801 12.64 -11.41 21.61
N LEU A 802 11.97 -12.57 21.69
CA LEU A 802 11.29 -13.03 22.91
C LEU A 802 11.89 -14.34 23.45
N ASP A 803 11.73 -14.55 24.76
CA ASP A 803 12.23 -15.75 25.44
C ASP A 803 11.42 -17.00 25.02
N ASP A 804 12.11 -18.08 24.63
CA ASP A 804 11.49 -19.33 24.13
C ASP A 804 10.42 -19.89 25.09
N GLU A 805 10.70 -19.88 26.40
CA GLU A 805 9.81 -20.36 27.46
C GLU A 805 8.48 -19.60 27.58
N LYS A 806 8.46 -18.32 27.20
CA LYS A 806 7.24 -17.50 27.17
C LYS A 806 6.48 -17.71 25.87
N VAL A 807 7.22 -17.86 24.78
CA VAL A 807 6.68 -18.03 23.44
C VAL A 807 5.95 -19.35 23.28
N GLU A 808 6.40 -20.43 23.92
CA GLU A 808 5.73 -21.74 23.93
C GLU A 808 4.23 -21.61 24.29
N PHE A 809 3.91 -20.87 25.36
CA PHE A 809 2.52 -20.63 25.76
C PHE A 809 1.71 -19.82 24.73
N VAL A 810 2.34 -18.86 24.05
CA VAL A 810 1.67 -18.03 23.03
C VAL A 810 1.36 -18.86 21.78
N LEU A 811 2.29 -19.73 21.38
CA LEU A 811 2.11 -20.61 20.22
C LEU A 811 1.03 -21.66 20.47
N ASP A 812 0.92 -22.21 21.67
CA ASP A 812 -0.19 -23.11 22.05
C ASP A 812 -1.55 -22.43 21.88
N ASP A 813 -1.68 -21.17 22.32
CA ASP A 813 -2.88 -20.37 22.15
C ASP A 813 -3.20 -20.11 20.66
N TYR A 814 -2.18 -19.81 19.85
CA TYR A 814 -2.31 -19.59 18.39
C TYR A 814 -2.74 -20.84 17.64
N ALA A 815 -2.16 -22.00 17.97
CA ALA A 815 -2.52 -23.29 17.39
C ALA A 815 -3.95 -23.72 17.75
N GLY A 816 -4.48 -23.25 18.89
CA GLY A 816 -5.81 -23.56 19.39
C GLY A 816 -6.97 -22.95 18.59
N ASN A 817 -8.17 -23.53 18.76
CA ASN A 817 -9.41 -23.05 18.13
C ASN A 817 -9.85 -21.64 18.57
N GLY A 818 -9.27 -21.12 19.66
CA GLY A 818 -9.46 -19.73 20.10
C GLY A 818 -9.04 -18.76 19.00
N PHE A 819 -7.77 -18.81 18.61
CA PHE A 819 -7.19 -17.97 17.56
C PHE A 819 -7.37 -18.55 16.16
N SER A 820 -7.05 -19.84 15.94
CA SER A 820 -7.07 -20.46 14.61
C SER A 820 -8.45 -20.97 14.18
N SER A 821 -8.90 -20.58 13.00
CA SER A 821 -10.01 -21.16 12.24
C SER A 821 -9.48 -22.11 11.16
N ASP A 822 -10.39 -22.75 10.40
CA ASP A 822 -9.99 -23.59 9.26
C ASP A 822 -9.54 -22.77 8.04
N TRP A 823 -9.53 -21.43 8.15
CA TRP A 823 -9.17 -20.50 7.08
C TRP A 823 -8.22 -19.39 7.54
N GLY A 824 -7.60 -19.52 8.73
CA GLY A 824 -6.57 -18.60 9.20
C GLY A 824 -6.72 -18.20 10.67
N VAL A 825 -6.06 -17.12 11.05
CA VAL A 825 -5.84 -16.71 12.44
C VAL A 825 -6.58 -15.41 12.72
N ARG A 826 -7.33 -15.39 13.80
CA ARG A 826 -8.08 -14.22 14.26
C ARG A 826 -7.15 -13.26 15.00
N ILE A 827 -7.47 -11.96 14.98
CA ILE A 827 -6.75 -10.99 15.82
C ILE A 827 -6.95 -11.23 17.32
N LEU A 828 -8.14 -11.68 17.72
CA LEU A 828 -8.51 -12.01 19.09
C LEU A 828 -8.99 -13.46 19.16
N SER A 829 -8.74 -14.10 20.31
CA SER A 829 -9.36 -15.39 20.61
C SER A 829 -10.88 -15.28 20.54
N SER A 830 -11.53 -16.30 19.99
CA SER A 830 -12.99 -16.44 19.97
C SER A 830 -13.63 -16.58 21.37
N GLU A 831 -12.80 -16.72 22.40
CA GLU A 831 -13.20 -16.75 23.81
C GLU A 831 -13.15 -15.36 24.48
N SER A 832 -12.56 -14.35 23.82
CA SER A 832 -12.49 -12.98 24.33
C SER A 832 -13.89 -12.37 24.46
N PRO A 833 -14.19 -11.61 25.54
CA PRO A 833 -15.43 -10.85 25.64
C PRO A 833 -15.52 -9.71 24.59
N LEU A 834 -14.41 -9.36 23.96
CA LEU A 834 -14.35 -8.38 22.87
C LEU A 834 -14.58 -9.01 21.50
N PHE A 835 -14.63 -10.34 21.42
CA PHE A 835 -14.71 -11.06 20.15
C PHE A 835 -15.97 -10.70 19.37
N ASN A 836 -15.77 -10.19 18.15
CA ASN A 836 -16.78 -10.01 17.13
C ASN A 836 -16.22 -10.57 15.81
N PRO A 837 -16.79 -11.67 15.26
CA PRO A 837 -16.24 -12.35 14.09
C PRO A 837 -16.24 -11.48 12.82
N SER A 838 -17.12 -10.49 12.70
CA SER A 838 -17.09 -9.52 11.59
C SER A 838 -16.37 -8.21 11.94
N GLY A 839 -15.83 -8.10 13.15
CA GLY A 839 -15.15 -6.89 13.61
C GLY A 839 -13.73 -6.80 13.05
N TYR A 840 -13.41 -5.68 12.41
CA TYR A 840 -12.14 -5.42 11.72
C TYR A 840 -10.92 -5.68 12.62
N HIS A 841 -10.89 -5.12 13.84
CA HIS A 841 -9.85 -5.41 14.85
C HIS A 841 -10.37 -6.21 16.06
N TYR A 842 -11.47 -6.97 15.90
CA TYR A 842 -12.16 -7.60 17.04
C TYR A 842 -12.44 -9.08 16.89
N GLY A 843 -12.00 -9.73 15.82
CA GLY A 843 -12.25 -11.17 15.68
C GLY A 843 -12.29 -11.69 14.26
N SER A 844 -12.21 -10.82 13.26
CA SER A 844 -11.99 -11.24 11.88
C SER A 844 -10.62 -11.93 11.71
N VAL A 845 -10.53 -12.72 10.64
CA VAL A 845 -9.30 -13.39 10.17
C VAL A 845 -8.72 -12.56 9.05
N TRP A 846 -7.45 -12.18 9.17
CA TRP A 846 -6.74 -11.47 8.10
C TRP A 846 -5.61 -12.37 7.62
N PRO A 847 -5.43 -12.53 6.31
CA PRO A 847 -4.29 -13.26 5.78
C PRO A 847 -2.93 -12.72 6.28
N LEU A 848 -2.84 -11.44 6.62
CA LEU A 848 -1.68 -10.86 7.29
C LEU A 848 -1.40 -11.51 8.65
N PHE A 849 -2.41 -11.62 9.51
CA PHE A 849 -2.26 -12.22 10.85
C PHE A 849 -1.88 -13.69 10.73
N THR A 850 -2.47 -14.39 9.76
CA THR A 850 -2.11 -15.76 9.43
C THR A 850 -0.65 -15.86 8.96
N GLY A 851 -0.19 -14.96 8.11
CA GLY A 851 1.21 -14.94 7.66
C GLY A 851 2.21 -14.59 8.77
N TRP A 852 1.91 -13.60 9.61
CA TRP A 852 2.71 -13.27 10.79
C TRP A 852 2.78 -14.42 11.79
N THR A 853 1.66 -15.11 12.01
CA THR A 853 1.62 -16.29 12.87
C THR A 853 2.50 -17.39 12.29
N ALA A 854 2.41 -17.65 10.99
CA ALA A 854 3.26 -18.63 10.32
C ALA A 854 4.76 -18.28 10.44
N LEU A 855 5.14 -17.01 10.26
CA LEU A 855 6.53 -16.54 10.46
C LEU A 855 7.01 -16.80 11.89
N ALA A 856 6.18 -16.49 12.88
CA ALA A 856 6.48 -16.73 14.29
C ALA A 856 6.63 -18.23 14.59
N GLU A 857 5.71 -19.06 14.09
CA GLU A 857 5.73 -20.51 14.24
C GLU A 857 7.01 -21.10 13.65
N TYR A 858 7.40 -20.71 12.44
CA TYR A 858 8.67 -21.15 11.84
C TYR A 858 9.89 -20.68 12.63
N GLN A 859 9.89 -19.43 13.10
CA GLN A 859 11.00 -18.87 13.88
C GLN A 859 11.24 -19.62 15.20
N TYR A 860 10.19 -20.19 15.81
CA TYR A 860 10.27 -20.94 17.06
C TYR A 860 10.17 -22.47 16.93
N GLY A 861 10.09 -23.00 15.71
CA GLY A 861 10.17 -24.44 15.45
C GLY A 861 8.84 -25.18 15.30
N ASN A 862 7.72 -24.47 15.24
CA ASN A 862 6.38 -25.01 15.01
C ASN A 862 6.05 -25.07 13.50
N SER A 863 6.93 -25.69 12.71
CA SER A 863 6.86 -25.70 11.23
C SER A 863 5.59 -26.35 10.68
N THR A 864 4.99 -27.32 11.38
CA THR A 864 3.74 -27.97 10.97
C THR A 864 2.57 -26.99 10.97
N GLN A 865 2.43 -26.18 12.03
CA GLN A 865 1.40 -25.14 12.12
C GLN A 865 1.67 -24.01 11.12
N GLY A 866 2.94 -23.60 10.98
CA GLY A 866 3.33 -22.55 10.05
C GLY A 866 2.97 -22.90 8.60
N PHE A 867 3.17 -24.15 8.19
CA PHE A 867 2.77 -24.63 6.87
C PHE A 867 1.24 -24.64 6.70
N MET A 868 0.50 -25.07 7.71
CA MET A 868 -0.97 -25.05 7.69
C MET A 868 -1.51 -23.63 7.46
N HIS A 869 -0.95 -22.63 8.15
CA HIS A 869 -1.36 -21.23 7.99
C HIS A 869 -1.00 -20.65 6.62
N ILE A 870 0.17 -20.99 6.05
CA ILE A 870 0.50 -20.67 4.65
C ILE A 870 -0.59 -21.21 3.70
N MET A 871 -1.01 -22.45 3.92
CA MET A 871 -2.02 -23.10 3.09
C MET A 871 -3.43 -22.54 3.29
N ASN A 872 -3.78 -22.10 4.50
CA ASN A 872 -5.03 -21.38 4.73
C ASN A 872 -5.13 -20.13 3.85
N ASN A 873 -4.06 -19.33 3.77
CA ASN A 873 -4.02 -18.15 2.91
C ASN A 873 -4.06 -18.51 1.43
N LEU A 874 -3.27 -19.50 0.99
CA LEU A 874 -3.23 -19.93 -0.40
C LEU A 874 -4.60 -20.37 -0.92
N ASN A 875 -5.32 -21.18 -0.16
CA ASN A 875 -6.58 -21.78 -0.61
C ASN A 875 -7.69 -20.75 -0.87
N ILE A 876 -7.63 -19.55 -0.28
CA ILE A 876 -8.60 -18.45 -0.51
C ILE A 876 -8.72 -18.10 -2.00
N LYS A 877 -7.62 -18.24 -2.76
CA LYS A 877 -7.55 -17.95 -4.20
C LYS A 877 -8.53 -18.73 -5.07
N ASN A 878 -9.16 -19.77 -4.54
CA ASN A 878 -10.05 -20.65 -5.27
C ASN A 878 -11.54 -20.27 -5.19
N ASP A 879 -11.95 -19.33 -4.34
CA ASP A 879 -13.37 -19.19 -3.96
C ASP A 879 -14.08 -17.92 -4.46
N TRP A 880 -13.45 -16.75 -4.35
CA TRP A 880 -14.10 -15.45 -4.64
C TRP A 880 -13.44 -14.74 -5.82
N ALA A 881 -12.51 -13.83 -5.56
CA ALA A 881 -11.70 -13.20 -6.60
C ALA A 881 -10.62 -14.21 -7.05
N LEU A 882 -10.94 -15.01 -8.08
CA LEU A 882 -10.11 -16.14 -8.49
C LEU A 882 -8.66 -15.72 -8.78
N GLY A 883 -7.72 -16.39 -8.11
CA GLY A 883 -6.30 -16.10 -8.17
C GLY A 883 -5.79 -15.11 -7.12
N TYR A 884 -6.68 -14.52 -6.30
CA TYR A 884 -6.33 -13.49 -5.32
C TYR A 884 -6.76 -13.83 -3.89
N VAL A 885 -6.08 -13.22 -2.94
CA VAL A 885 -6.32 -13.39 -1.51
C VAL A 885 -7.12 -12.19 -0.99
N GLU A 886 -8.26 -12.48 -0.35
CA GLU A 886 -9.11 -11.48 0.30
C GLU A 886 -8.36 -10.66 1.36
N GLU A 887 -8.81 -9.44 1.63
CA GLU A 887 -8.27 -8.62 2.73
C GLU A 887 -8.65 -9.21 4.10
N VAL A 888 -9.95 -9.39 4.34
CA VAL A 888 -10.47 -9.83 5.64
C VAL A 888 -11.54 -10.87 5.43
N LEU A 889 -11.49 -11.93 6.25
CA LEU A 889 -12.50 -12.97 6.37
C LEU A 889 -13.23 -12.88 7.72
N ASP A 890 -14.48 -13.30 7.74
CA ASP A 890 -15.24 -13.44 8.99
C ASP A 890 -14.60 -14.53 9.88
N GLY A 891 -14.49 -14.25 11.18
CA GLY A 891 -13.84 -15.13 12.14
C GLY A 891 -14.61 -16.39 12.51
N ALA A 892 -15.90 -16.48 12.22
CA ALA A 892 -16.76 -17.60 12.58
C ALA A 892 -17.31 -18.38 11.38
N VAL A 893 -17.42 -17.73 10.23
CA VAL A 893 -17.94 -18.30 8.98
C VAL A 893 -16.97 -17.99 7.84
N TYR A 894 -16.70 -18.96 6.97
CA TYR A 894 -15.82 -18.76 5.83
C TYR A 894 -16.49 -17.89 4.75
N LYS A 895 -16.29 -16.58 4.82
CA LYS A 895 -16.78 -15.58 3.87
C LYS A 895 -15.94 -14.29 3.96
N PRO A 896 -15.89 -13.46 2.90
CA PRO A 896 -15.26 -12.16 2.94
C PRO A 896 -16.00 -11.22 3.90
N SER A 897 -15.22 -10.37 4.58
CA SER A 897 -15.71 -9.33 5.49
C SER A 897 -14.97 -8.00 5.33
N GLY A 898 -13.99 -7.92 4.41
CA GLY A 898 -13.19 -6.72 4.13
C GLY A 898 -13.76 -5.81 3.04
N VAL A 899 -13.02 -4.75 2.74
CA VAL A 899 -13.32 -3.77 1.68
C VAL A 899 -12.79 -4.24 0.33
N CYS A 900 -11.56 -4.74 0.31
CA CYS A 900 -10.84 -5.13 -0.89
C CYS A 900 -10.84 -6.66 -1.05
N PRO A 901 -11.32 -7.18 -2.20
CA PRO A 901 -11.18 -8.59 -2.54
C PRO A 901 -9.75 -9.05 -2.84
N HIS A 902 -8.83 -8.10 -3.00
CA HIS A 902 -7.43 -8.35 -3.36
C HIS A 902 -6.54 -7.25 -2.76
N GLN A 903 -5.57 -7.62 -1.92
CA GLN A 903 -4.58 -6.69 -1.33
C GLN A 903 -3.15 -7.21 -1.42
N CYS A 904 -2.21 -6.29 -1.57
CA CYS A 904 -0.79 -6.61 -1.76
C CYS A 904 -0.21 -7.40 -0.58
N TRP A 905 -0.50 -7.00 0.66
CA TRP A 905 0.00 -7.73 1.82
C TRP A 905 -0.67 -9.09 1.99
N SER A 906 -1.93 -9.27 1.56
CA SER A 906 -2.58 -10.59 1.61
C SER A 906 -1.84 -11.57 0.71
N GLU A 907 -1.38 -11.11 -0.46
CA GLU A 907 -0.57 -11.87 -1.39
C GLU A 907 0.82 -12.19 -0.82
N THR A 908 1.49 -11.19 -0.24
CA THR A 908 2.85 -11.37 0.27
C THR A 908 2.93 -12.17 1.57
N ASN A 909 1.84 -12.25 2.34
CA ASN A 909 1.75 -13.08 3.56
C ASN A 909 1.50 -14.58 3.29
N ILE A 910 1.77 -14.99 2.07
CA ILE A 910 2.05 -16.37 1.66
C ILE A 910 3.54 -16.50 1.32
N LEU A 911 4.04 -15.56 0.52
CA LEU A 911 5.40 -15.55 -0.01
C LEU A 911 6.44 -15.42 1.11
N HIS A 912 6.27 -14.43 2.00
CA HIS A 912 7.21 -14.15 3.07
C HIS A 912 7.35 -15.33 4.07
N PRO A 913 6.28 -15.88 4.68
CA PRO A 913 6.40 -17.05 5.55
C PRO A 913 6.97 -18.29 4.84
N ALA A 914 6.69 -18.47 3.55
CA ALA A 914 7.29 -19.57 2.80
C ALA A 914 8.79 -19.38 2.53
N ILE A 915 9.26 -18.17 2.24
CA ILE A 915 10.68 -17.92 1.94
C ILE A 915 11.49 -17.80 3.24
N THR A 916 11.09 -16.89 4.11
CA THR A 916 11.83 -16.60 5.35
C THR A 916 11.58 -17.67 6.43
N GLY A 917 10.40 -18.31 6.44
CA GLY A 917 10.05 -19.37 7.38
C GLY A 917 10.33 -20.79 6.87
N MET A 918 9.59 -21.24 5.86
CA MET A 918 9.67 -22.63 5.36
C MET A 918 10.99 -22.94 4.65
N ILE A 919 11.48 -22.08 3.77
CA ILE A 919 12.81 -22.24 3.14
C ILE A 919 13.90 -21.82 4.12
N GLY A 920 13.61 -20.88 5.03
CA GLY A 920 14.55 -20.36 6.01
C GLY A 920 15.65 -19.53 5.35
N TRP A 921 15.32 -18.78 4.29
CA TRP A 921 16.26 -17.98 3.51
C TRP A 921 16.57 -16.65 4.20
N LYS A 922 17.85 -16.39 4.50
CA LYS A 922 18.30 -15.11 5.07
C LYS A 922 19.63 -14.69 4.42
N PRO A 923 19.60 -13.87 3.35
CA PRO A 923 20.81 -13.41 2.67
C PRO A 923 21.55 -12.32 3.46
N ASP A 924 22.88 -12.25 3.31
CA ASP A 924 23.72 -11.11 3.72
C ASP A 924 24.80 -10.87 2.66
N ALA A 925 24.43 -10.09 1.65
CA ALA A 925 25.26 -9.72 0.51
C ALA A 925 26.53 -8.96 0.93
N PRO A 926 26.50 -7.96 1.84
CA PRO A 926 27.73 -7.34 2.36
C PRO A 926 28.70 -8.33 2.99
N ALA A 927 28.20 -9.31 3.75
CA ALA A 927 29.01 -10.39 4.32
C ALA A 927 29.42 -11.49 3.31
N LYS A 928 28.86 -11.47 2.10
CA LYS A 928 29.01 -12.52 1.07
C LYS A 928 28.62 -13.90 1.58
N SER A 929 27.55 -13.94 2.37
CA SER A 929 27.03 -15.15 2.98
C SER A 929 25.51 -15.19 2.95
N ALA A 930 24.95 -16.37 3.18
CA ALA A 930 23.53 -16.51 3.45
C ALA A 930 23.27 -17.69 4.40
N GLU A 931 22.23 -17.56 5.22
CA GLU A 931 21.70 -18.67 6.00
C GLU A 931 20.55 -19.32 5.24
N LEU A 932 20.46 -20.65 5.36
CA LEU A 932 19.42 -21.44 4.71
C LEU A 932 19.00 -22.59 5.61
N SER A 933 17.76 -22.49 6.13
CA SER A 933 17.24 -23.41 7.14
C SER A 933 15.91 -24.06 6.72
N PRO A 934 15.92 -24.97 5.72
CA PRO A 934 14.68 -25.50 5.16
C PRO A 934 13.93 -26.42 6.13
N ARG A 935 12.63 -26.18 6.24
CA ARG A 935 11.64 -26.85 7.10
C ARG A 935 10.44 -27.33 6.27
N PHE A 936 10.73 -28.09 5.22
CA PHE A 936 9.71 -28.59 4.30
C PHE A 936 8.82 -29.64 4.97
N PRO A 937 7.50 -29.67 4.68
CA PRO A 937 6.59 -30.70 5.18
C PRO A 937 7.18 -32.09 5.06
N LEU A 938 7.06 -32.91 6.12
CA LEU A 938 7.75 -34.21 6.19
C LEU A 938 7.33 -35.17 5.07
N HIS A 939 6.10 -35.03 4.55
CA HIS A 939 5.55 -35.83 3.46
C HIS A 939 6.00 -35.38 2.05
N TRP A 940 6.70 -34.24 1.92
CA TRP A 940 7.28 -33.80 0.66
C TRP A 940 8.61 -34.52 0.43
N ASN A 941 8.60 -35.49 -0.47
CA ASN A 941 9.79 -36.30 -0.77
C ASN A 941 10.72 -35.66 -1.81
N LYS A 942 10.26 -34.62 -2.51
CA LYS A 942 11.04 -33.90 -3.51
C LYS A 942 10.63 -32.44 -3.54
N VAL A 943 11.60 -31.53 -3.42
CA VAL A 943 11.36 -30.08 -3.53
C VAL A 943 12.48 -29.46 -4.36
N THR A 944 12.14 -28.54 -5.26
CA THR A 944 13.10 -27.70 -5.96
C THR A 944 12.77 -26.23 -5.69
N ILE A 945 13.74 -25.48 -5.19
CA ILE A 945 13.69 -24.03 -5.04
C ILE A 945 14.56 -23.43 -6.14
N ASN A 946 13.94 -22.75 -7.08
CA ASN A 946 14.63 -22.03 -8.15
C ASN A 946 14.82 -20.58 -7.74
N ASN A 947 15.92 -19.97 -8.20
CA ASN A 947 16.17 -18.54 -8.10
C ASN A 947 16.22 -18.00 -6.65
N LEU A 948 17.06 -18.60 -5.79
CA LEU A 948 17.46 -17.96 -4.52
C LEU A 948 18.44 -16.83 -4.84
N HIS A 949 18.11 -15.60 -4.45
CA HIS A 949 18.84 -14.38 -4.83
C HIS A 949 19.56 -13.72 -3.65
N VAL A 950 20.79 -13.27 -3.89
CA VAL A 950 21.59 -12.44 -2.99
C VAL A 950 22.65 -11.66 -3.78
N ASP A 951 22.53 -10.33 -3.79
CA ASP A 951 23.19 -9.46 -4.76
C ASP A 951 23.01 -9.99 -6.20
N LYS A 952 24.10 -10.37 -6.88
CA LYS A 952 24.08 -10.92 -8.25
C LYS A 952 24.08 -12.44 -8.26
N THR A 953 24.21 -13.06 -7.09
CA THR A 953 24.27 -14.52 -6.93
C THR A 953 22.88 -15.10 -7.02
N VAL A 954 22.73 -16.08 -7.91
CA VAL A 954 21.50 -16.85 -8.07
C VAL A 954 21.85 -18.33 -8.00
N PHE A 955 21.12 -19.09 -7.19
CA PHE A 955 21.30 -20.54 -7.13
C PHE A 955 19.99 -21.29 -6.92
N GLN A 956 20.05 -22.59 -7.17
CA GLN A 956 18.96 -23.54 -6.97
C GLN A 956 19.30 -24.44 -5.78
N LEU A 957 18.26 -24.81 -5.01
CA LEU A 957 18.29 -25.90 -4.03
C LEU A 957 17.34 -27.00 -4.50
N GLN A 958 17.79 -28.25 -4.53
CA GLN A 958 16.94 -29.43 -4.70
C GLN A 958 17.06 -30.33 -3.48
N MET A 959 15.94 -30.84 -2.98
CA MET A 959 15.87 -31.82 -1.90
C MET A 959 15.19 -33.09 -2.40
N GLU A 960 15.76 -34.25 -2.06
CA GLU A 960 15.11 -35.56 -2.20
C GLU A 960 15.19 -36.34 -0.88
N ARG A 961 14.07 -36.87 -0.43
CA ARG A 961 13.93 -37.57 0.86
C ARG A 961 13.36 -38.97 0.67
N THR A 962 13.99 -39.92 1.35
CA THR A 962 13.53 -41.30 1.53
C THR A 962 13.35 -41.59 3.02
N LYS A 963 13.00 -42.83 3.37
CA LYS A 963 12.86 -43.24 4.77
C LYS A 963 14.17 -43.20 5.56
N THR A 964 15.31 -43.39 4.88
CA THR A 964 16.61 -43.58 5.54
C THR A 964 17.69 -42.61 5.04
N SER A 965 17.29 -41.64 4.21
CA SER A 965 18.23 -40.67 3.63
C SER A 965 17.52 -39.39 3.23
N THR A 966 18.21 -38.26 3.36
CA THR A 966 17.81 -36.99 2.77
C THR A 966 19.00 -36.36 2.07
N GLN A 967 18.82 -36.02 0.80
CA GLN A 967 19.83 -35.45 -0.07
C GLN A 967 19.44 -34.03 -0.44
N TYR A 968 20.42 -33.13 -0.37
CA TYR A 968 20.32 -31.74 -0.82
C TYR A 968 21.37 -31.48 -1.89
N GLU A 969 20.95 -30.87 -2.99
CA GLU A 969 21.81 -30.43 -4.07
C GLU A 969 21.67 -28.92 -4.24
N PHE A 970 22.81 -28.23 -4.22
CA PHE A 970 22.90 -26.79 -4.46
C PHE A 970 23.61 -26.56 -5.78
N LYS A 971 23.07 -25.69 -6.62
CA LYS A 971 23.66 -25.36 -7.91
C LYS A 971 23.65 -23.85 -8.14
N LEU A 972 24.84 -23.27 -8.24
CA LEU A 972 25.03 -21.89 -8.67
C LEU A 972 24.57 -21.75 -10.12
N THR A 973 23.56 -20.91 -10.37
CA THR A 973 23.00 -20.66 -11.70
C THR A 973 23.46 -19.33 -12.28
N GLY A 974 23.87 -18.38 -11.44
CA GLY A 974 24.43 -17.10 -11.87
C GLY A 974 25.17 -16.37 -10.74
N GLY A 975 26.03 -15.42 -11.12
CA GLY A 975 26.72 -14.55 -10.16
C GLY A 975 27.96 -15.13 -9.48
N PRO A 976 28.50 -14.42 -8.47
CA PRO A 976 29.71 -14.83 -7.76
C PRO A 976 29.44 -16.01 -6.80
N LYS A 977 30.53 -16.61 -6.31
CA LYS A 977 30.48 -17.63 -5.25
C LYS A 977 30.02 -17.02 -3.92
N ILE A 978 29.32 -17.80 -3.12
CA ILE A 978 28.78 -17.37 -1.81
C ILE A 978 29.01 -18.42 -0.72
N LEU A 979 29.22 -17.97 0.52
CA LEU A 979 29.24 -18.84 1.70
C LEU A 979 27.80 -19.16 2.14
N ILE A 980 27.43 -20.44 2.19
CA ILE A 980 26.13 -20.88 2.68
C ILE A 980 26.30 -21.52 4.05
N ASN A 981 25.52 -21.06 5.02
CA ASN A 981 25.34 -21.69 6.33
C ASN A 981 24.03 -22.48 6.30
N PHE A 982 24.14 -23.80 6.16
CA PHE A 982 23.00 -24.67 5.91
C PHE A 982 22.56 -25.45 7.16
N THR A 983 21.30 -25.31 7.55
CA THR A 983 20.77 -25.86 8.80
C THR A 983 19.38 -26.46 8.57
N PRO A 984 19.27 -27.64 7.94
CA PRO A 984 17.97 -28.24 7.61
C PRO A 984 17.25 -28.76 8.86
N GLU A 985 15.93 -28.79 8.81
CA GLU A 985 15.12 -29.41 9.85
C GLU A 985 15.36 -30.92 9.92
N ILE A 986 15.60 -31.40 11.15
CA ILE A 986 15.70 -32.81 11.48
C ILE A 986 14.42 -33.20 12.23
N ALA A 987 13.72 -34.23 11.75
CA ALA A 987 12.49 -34.68 12.40
C ALA A 987 12.74 -35.10 13.85
N THR A 988 11.76 -34.90 14.72
CA THR A 988 11.88 -35.19 16.16
C THR A 988 12.30 -36.64 16.38
N GLY A 989 13.39 -36.85 17.13
CA GLY A 989 13.92 -38.20 17.42
C GLY A 989 14.66 -38.88 16.27
N MET A 990 14.86 -38.21 15.13
CA MET A 990 15.67 -38.73 14.03
C MET A 990 17.15 -38.73 14.42
N ILE A 991 17.85 -39.80 14.07
CA ILE A 991 19.28 -39.97 14.33
C ILE A 991 20.01 -39.93 12.99
N ILE A 992 20.99 -39.03 12.87
CA ILE A 992 21.88 -38.96 11.71
C ILE A 992 23.02 -39.95 11.91
N ASP A 993 23.04 -41.01 11.11
CA ASP A 993 24.07 -42.05 11.15
C ASP A 993 25.37 -41.58 10.51
N GLU A 994 25.24 -40.89 9.37
CA GLU A 994 26.35 -40.41 8.57
C GLU A 994 25.91 -39.19 7.76
N ALA A 995 26.72 -38.14 7.75
CA ALA A 995 26.54 -36.99 6.89
C ALA A 995 27.71 -36.88 5.91
N LYS A 996 27.43 -36.65 4.63
CA LYS A 996 28.43 -36.45 3.58
C LYS A 996 28.27 -35.09 2.92
N LEU A 997 29.38 -34.36 2.77
CA LEU A 997 29.50 -33.15 1.96
C LEU A 997 30.40 -33.44 0.75
N ASN A 998 29.82 -33.43 -0.46
CA ASN A 998 30.49 -33.82 -1.71
C ASN A 998 31.20 -35.18 -1.59
N GLY A 999 30.51 -36.17 -1.01
CA GLY A 999 31.01 -37.52 -0.78
C GLY A 999 32.00 -37.69 0.37
N LYS A 1000 32.43 -36.61 1.04
CA LYS A 1000 33.30 -36.67 2.22
C LYS A 1000 32.47 -36.68 3.50
N ILE A 1001 32.75 -37.61 4.40
CA ILE A 1001 32.08 -37.69 5.71
C ILE A 1001 32.40 -36.41 6.50
N ILE A 1002 31.37 -35.81 7.08
CA ILE A 1002 31.45 -34.65 7.98
C ILE A 1002 30.73 -34.99 9.29
N GLU A 1003 31.14 -34.32 10.37
CA GLU A 1003 30.42 -34.36 11.63
C GLU A 1003 29.25 -33.36 11.57
N VAL A 1004 28.09 -33.76 12.07
CA VAL A 1004 26.89 -32.91 12.17
C VAL A 1004 26.43 -32.93 13.62
N CYS A 1005 26.12 -31.75 14.15
CA CYS A 1005 25.65 -31.61 15.51
C CYS A 1005 24.31 -32.35 15.69
N SER A 1006 24.29 -33.31 16.62
CA SER A 1006 23.08 -34.06 16.98
C SER A 1006 22.17 -33.29 17.94
N HIS A 1007 22.69 -32.25 18.60
CA HIS A 1007 21.86 -31.36 19.42
C HIS A 1007 21.10 -30.41 18.51
N THR A 1008 19.77 -30.40 18.66
CA THR A 1008 18.90 -29.50 17.93
C THR A 1008 18.35 -28.40 18.84
N LYS A 1009 18.19 -27.20 18.28
CA LYS A 1009 17.45 -26.10 18.87
C LYS A 1009 16.28 -25.77 17.93
N ARG A 1010 15.05 -25.83 18.43
CA ARG A 1010 13.82 -25.57 17.64
C ARG A 1010 13.73 -26.45 16.36
N GLY A 1011 14.15 -27.71 16.45
CA GLY A 1011 14.15 -28.66 15.33
C GLY A 1011 15.30 -28.52 14.32
N LEU A 1012 16.19 -27.54 14.50
CA LEU A 1012 17.36 -27.34 13.64
C LEU A 1012 18.65 -27.78 14.34
N PRO A 1013 19.65 -28.32 13.63
CA PRO A 1013 21.01 -28.49 14.17
C PRO A 1013 21.52 -27.21 14.84
N ALA A 1014 22.17 -27.35 16.00
CA ALA A 1014 22.70 -26.19 16.72
C ALA A 1014 23.88 -25.49 16.00
N GLU A 1015 24.58 -26.21 15.13
CA GLU A 1015 25.66 -25.68 14.30
C GLU A 1015 25.35 -25.90 12.80
N PRO A 1016 25.61 -24.90 11.94
CA PRO A 1016 25.36 -25.01 10.51
C PRO A 1016 26.41 -25.86 9.79
N ILE A 1017 26.01 -26.51 8.70
CA ILE A 1017 26.94 -27.08 7.72
C ILE A 1017 27.37 -25.94 6.78
N SER A 1018 28.54 -25.35 7.03
CA SER A 1018 29.05 -24.23 6.22
C SER A 1018 29.84 -24.69 5.00
N PHE A 1019 29.51 -24.16 3.82
CA PHE A 1019 30.25 -24.44 2.57
C PHE A 1019 30.27 -23.27 1.60
N LEU A 1020 31.32 -23.20 0.78
CA LEU A 1020 31.43 -22.21 -0.29
C LEU A 1020 30.80 -22.76 -1.58
N LEU A 1021 29.67 -22.18 -1.99
CA LEU A 1021 28.99 -22.54 -3.24
C LEU A 1021 29.65 -21.82 -4.41
N LYS A 1022 30.36 -22.58 -5.25
CA LYS A 1022 31.07 -22.08 -6.45
C LYS A 1022 30.58 -22.66 -7.78
N ASP A 1023 29.88 -23.78 -7.71
CA ASP A 1023 29.30 -24.51 -8.85
C ASP A 1023 28.20 -25.40 -8.28
N LYS A 1024 28.53 -26.65 -7.95
CA LYS A 1024 27.61 -27.60 -7.31
C LYS A 1024 28.12 -28.06 -5.94
N VAL A 1025 27.21 -28.21 -4.98
CA VAL A 1025 27.46 -28.85 -3.68
C VAL A 1025 26.37 -29.86 -3.41
N GLU A 1026 26.75 -31.04 -2.92
CA GLU A 1026 25.83 -32.09 -2.49
C GLU A 1026 26.02 -32.38 -1.01
N ILE A 1027 24.91 -32.49 -0.28
CA ILE A 1027 24.85 -32.95 1.10
C ILE A 1027 23.94 -34.16 1.17
N VAL A 1028 24.41 -35.26 1.77
CA VAL A 1028 23.60 -36.46 2.01
C VAL A 1028 23.61 -36.75 3.50
N LEU A 1029 22.42 -36.82 4.10
CA LEU A 1029 22.21 -37.21 5.48
C LEU A 1029 21.59 -38.61 5.47
N HIS A 1030 22.35 -39.62 5.87
CA HIS A 1030 21.83 -40.96 6.15
C HIS A 1030 21.30 -40.99 7.58
N HIS A 1031 20.09 -41.51 7.75
CA HIS A 1031 19.39 -41.44 9.02
C HIS A 1031 18.45 -42.63 9.22
N HIS A 1032 18.04 -42.78 10.47
CA HIS A 1032 16.96 -43.68 10.90
C HIS A 1032 16.15 -43.02 12.01
N SER A 1033 15.04 -43.63 12.36
CA SER A 1033 14.03 -43.11 13.28
C SER A 1033 13.41 -41.79 12.79
N GLY A 1034 12.85 -41.00 13.71
CA GLY A 1034 12.19 -39.74 13.38
C GLY A 1034 10.67 -39.86 13.35
N VAL A 1035 10.01 -38.84 13.88
CA VAL A 1035 8.56 -38.72 13.90
C VAL A 1035 8.16 -37.25 13.79
N GLY A 1036 7.02 -36.99 13.16
CA GLY A 1036 6.40 -35.67 13.18
C GLY A 1036 4.97 -35.70 12.66
N MET A 1037 4.13 -34.79 13.19
CA MET A 1037 2.76 -34.62 12.72
C MET A 1037 2.76 -34.00 11.33
N LEU A 1038 1.89 -34.50 10.45
CA LEU A 1038 1.63 -33.86 9.17
C LEU A 1038 0.61 -32.73 9.33
N PRO A 1039 0.74 -31.63 8.55
CA PRO A 1039 -0.13 -30.48 8.65
C PRO A 1039 -1.59 -30.84 8.31
N LEU A 1040 -2.53 -30.27 9.05
CA LEU A 1040 -3.96 -30.37 8.74
C LEU A 1040 -4.31 -29.36 7.64
N MET A 1041 -4.88 -29.84 6.55
CA MET A 1041 -5.12 -29.04 5.35
C MET A 1041 -6.64 -28.92 5.09
N PRO A 1042 -7.39 -28.14 5.90
CA PRO A 1042 -8.82 -27.99 5.70
C PRO A 1042 -9.12 -27.34 4.35
N GLN A 1043 -10.23 -27.79 3.74
CA GLN A 1043 -10.78 -27.26 2.49
C GLN A 1043 -12.21 -26.78 2.77
N PRO A 1044 -12.40 -25.63 3.45
CA PRO A 1044 -13.72 -25.09 3.75
C PRO A 1044 -14.41 -24.61 2.47
N ALA A 1045 -15.73 -24.76 2.38
CA ALA A 1045 -16.53 -24.14 1.33
C ALA A 1045 -17.14 -22.81 1.80
N PRO A 1046 -17.35 -21.82 0.92
CA PRO A 1046 -17.98 -20.55 1.30
C PRO A 1046 -19.28 -20.74 2.09
N GLY A 1047 -19.35 -20.17 3.29
CA GLY A 1047 -20.46 -20.33 4.24
C GLY A 1047 -20.25 -21.38 5.33
N ASP A 1048 -19.17 -22.17 5.27
CA ASP A 1048 -18.86 -23.17 6.29
C ASP A 1048 -18.45 -22.54 7.63
N SER A 1049 -18.73 -23.26 8.72
CA SER A 1049 -18.13 -23.01 10.03
C SER A 1049 -16.91 -23.92 10.23
N SER A 1050 -15.91 -23.46 10.99
CA SER A 1050 -14.72 -24.26 11.30
C SER A 1050 -15.07 -25.62 11.92
N LYS A 1051 -14.52 -26.70 11.36
CA LYS A 1051 -14.58 -28.07 11.90
C LYS A 1051 -13.78 -28.18 13.19
N GLY A 1052 -12.65 -27.46 13.26
CA GLY A 1052 -11.92 -27.19 14.49
C GLY A 1052 -11.03 -28.32 15.01
N TYR A 1053 -10.47 -29.13 14.10
CA TYR A 1053 -9.39 -30.05 14.46
C TYR A 1053 -8.04 -29.32 14.43
N ARG A 1054 -7.25 -29.44 15.50
CA ARG A 1054 -5.96 -28.73 15.64
C ARG A 1054 -4.88 -29.64 16.21
N ILE A 1055 -3.64 -29.38 15.81
CA ILE A 1055 -2.42 -29.90 16.43
C ILE A 1055 -1.88 -28.77 17.30
N ILE A 1056 -1.95 -28.92 18.62
CA ILE A 1056 -1.54 -27.87 19.56
C ILE A 1056 -0.04 -27.97 19.80
N ASP A 1057 0.39 -29.15 20.27
CA ASP A 1057 1.76 -29.41 20.67
C ASP A 1057 2.12 -30.88 20.37
N ALA A 1058 3.40 -31.14 20.15
CA ALA A 1058 3.94 -32.48 19.99
C ALA A 1058 5.38 -32.59 20.49
N ASN A 1059 5.63 -33.57 21.36
CA ASN A 1059 6.95 -33.82 21.94
C ASN A 1059 7.29 -35.32 21.99
N LEU A 1060 8.59 -35.62 21.96
CA LEU A 1060 9.11 -36.99 22.10
C LEU A 1060 9.80 -37.15 23.46
N ASP A 1061 9.32 -38.08 24.28
CA ASP A 1061 9.97 -38.50 25.52
C ASP A 1061 10.37 -39.98 25.42
N GLY A 1062 11.68 -40.23 25.27
CA GLY A 1062 12.22 -41.56 25.00
C GLY A 1062 11.64 -42.16 23.72
N LYS A 1063 10.85 -43.22 23.83
CA LYS A 1063 10.16 -43.89 22.69
C LYS A 1063 8.69 -43.50 22.55
N LYS A 1064 8.20 -42.55 23.35
CA LYS A 1064 6.80 -42.14 23.39
C LYS A 1064 6.66 -40.76 22.77
N TYR A 1065 6.00 -40.71 21.62
CA TYR A 1065 5.64 -39.46 20.98
C TYR A 1065 4.26 -39.03 21.45
N GLN A 1066 4.22 -37.95 22.24
CA GLN A 1066 3.02 -37.39 22.82
C GLN A 1066 2.56 -36.19 22.01
N VAL A 1067 1.29 -36.18 21.63
CA VAL A 1067 0.68 -35.12 20.83
C VAL A 1067 -0.57 -34.62 21.53
N THR A 1068 -0.67 -33.31 21.71
CA THR A 1068 -1.88 -32.65 22.20
C THR A 1068 -2.68 -32.19 20.99
N LEU A 1069 -3.88 -32.78 20.84
CA LEU A 1069 -4.79 -32.48 19.74
C LEU A 1069 -6.06 -31.84 20.29
N GLN A 1070 -6.68 -30.97 19.50
CA GLN A 1070 -7.96 -30.36 19.82
C GLN A 1070 -9.01 -30.70 18.76
N GLY A 1071 -10.25 -30.85 19.17
CA GLY A 1071 -11.37 -31.15 18.28
C GLY A 1071 -12.71 -30.77 18.89
N LYS A 1072 -13.77 -30.79 18.08
CA LYS A 1072 -15.13 -30.50 18.55
C LYS A 1072 -15.58 -31.55 19.56
N SER A 1073 -16.20 -31.10 20.67
CA SER A 1073 -16.73 -31.97 21.72
C SER A 1073 -17.67 -33.06 21.15
N GLY A 1074 -17.39 -34.32 21.46
CA GLY A 1074 -18.16 -35.48 20.99
C GLY A 1074 -17.97 -35.85 19.51
N SER A 1075 -16.88 -35.38 18.87
CA SER A 1075 -16.52 -35.74 17.49
C SER A 1075 -15.34 -36.72 17.44
N ALA A 1076 -14.98 -37.21 16.26
CA ALA A 1076 -13.71 -37.88 16.01
C ALA A 1076 -13.03 -37.23 14.79
N GLY A 1077 -11.72 -37.07 14.83
CA GLY A 1077 -10.91 -36.49 13.74
C GLY A 1077 -9.85 -37.45 13.24
N ILE A 1078 -9.46 -37.31 11.96
CA ILE A 1078 -8.33 -38.05 11.38
C ILE A 1078 -7.10 -37.15 11.39
N PHE A 1079 -5.99 -37.66 11.89
CA PHE A 1079 -4.69 -37.01 11.92
C PHE A 1079 -3.65 -37.93 11.32
N GLU A 1080 -2.64 -37.37 10.68
CA GLU A 1080 -1.58 -38.12 10.03
C GLU A 1080 -0.22 -37.75 10.63
N MET A 1081 0.68 -38.73 10.73
CA MET A 1081 2.07 -38.50 11.13
C MET A 1081 3.03 -39.27 10.24
N MET A 1082 4.20 -38.69 10.00
CA MET A 1082 5.32 -39.37 9.36
C MET A 1082 6.14 -40.08 10.45
N ILE A 1083 6.38 -41.38 10.28
CA ILE A 1083 7.16 -42.21 11.22
C ILE A 1083 8.42 -42.82 10.58
N PHE A 1084 8.73 -42.44 9.33
CA PHE A 1084 9.90 -42.87 8.58
C PHE A 1084 10.06 -44.41 8.52
N ASP A 1085 11.07 -44.95 9.19
CA ASP A 1085 11.40 -46.38 9.28
C ASP A 1085 11.03 -47.01 10.64
N GLN A 1086 10.37 -46.27 11.53
CA GLN A 1086 9.94 -46.77 12.85
C GLN A 1086 8.74 -47.73 12.76
N PHE A 1087 8.63 -48.60 13.78
CA PHE A 1087 7.50 -49.50 13.99
C PHE A 1087 6.67 -49.07 15.20
N VAL A 1088 5.35 -49.02 15.03
CA VAL A 1088 4.41 -48.61 16.09
C VAL A 1088 4.09 -49.81 16.98
N LYS A 1089 4.43 -49.71 18.27
CA LYS A 1089 4.11 -50.71 19.30
C LYS A 1089 2.69 -50.54 19.83
N SER A 1090 2.28 -49.31 20.10
CA SER A 1090 0.92 -48.98 20.57
C SER A 1090 0.57 -47.51 20.27
N ALA A 1091 -0.73 -47.21 20.25
CA ALA A 1091 -1.26 -45.86 20.19
C ALA A 1091 -2.37 -45.71 21.25
N GLU A 1092 -2.11 -44.93 22.29
CA GLU A 1092 -3.08 -44.60 23.34
C GLU A 1092 -3.83 -43.31 22.98
N GLY A 1093 -5.13 -43.27 23.27
CA GLY A 1093 -5.99 -42.11 22.97
C GLY A 1093 -6.41 -41.98 21.49
N ALA A 1094 -5.98 -42.89 20.61
CA ALA A 1094 -6.35 -42.92 19.19
C ALA A 1094 -6.51 -44.36 18.68
N GLN A 1095 -7.19 -44.52 17.54
CA GLN A 1095 -7.24 -45.78 16.78
C GLN A 1095 -6.37 -45.67 15.53
N ILE A 1096 -5.44 -46.60 15.34
CA ILE A 1096 -4.68 -46.71 14.09
C ILE A 1096 -5.62 -47.17 12.98
N LYS A 1097 -5.78 -46.34 11.94
CA LYS A 1097 -6.62 -46.66 10.76
C LYS A 1097 -5.81 -47.30 9.65
N SER A 1098 -4.62 -46.79 9.39
CA SER A 1098 -3.74 -47.30 8.33
C SER A 1098 -2.29 -46.89 8.58
N LEU A 1099 -1.36 -47.62 7.97
CA LEU A 1099 0.04 -47.26 7.85
C LEU A 1099 0.44 -47.48 6.38
N SER A 1100 0.88 -46.42 5.70
CA SER A 1100 1.30 -46.51 4.31
C SER A 1100 2.73 -47.03 4.16
N ASP A 1101 3.04 -47.61 2.99
CA ASP A 1101 4.41 -48.05 2.65
C ASP A 1101 5.43 -46.90 2.69
N LYS A 1102 4.97 -45.64 2.60
CA LYS A 1102 5.79 -44.44 2.70
C LYS A 1102 6.07 -44.00 4.14
N GLY A 1103 5.51 -44.69 5.15
CA GLY A 1103 5.72 -44.37 6.56
C GLY A 1103 4.76 -43.31 7.11
N ILE A 1104 3.59 -43.15 6.49
CA ILE A 1104 2.52 -42.27 7.00
C ILE A 1104 1.52 -43.09 7.80
N LEU A 1105 1.39 -42.80 9.10
CA LEU A 1105 0.42 -43.40 10.02
C LEU A 1105 -0.83 -42.51 10.13
N GLN A 1106 -2.00 -43.10 9.90
CA GLN A 1106 -3.29 -42.42 10.09
C GLN A 1106 -3.92 -42.82 11.42
N LEU A 1107 -4.29 -41.82 12.22
CA LEU A 1107 -4.87 -41.96 13.54
C LEU A 1107 -6.27 -41.34 13.56
N GLU A 1108 -7.27 -42.11 13.99
CA GLU A 1108 -8.59 -41.56 14.36
C GLU A 1108 -8.61 -41.27 15.86
N VAL A 1109 -8.88 -40.01 16.20
CA VAL A 1109 -8.81 -39.50 17.57
C VAL A 1109 -10.22 -39.13 18.02
N PRO A 1110 -10.79 -39.83 19.01
CA PRO A 1110 -12.08 -39.48 19.58
C PRO A 1110 -11.94 -38.33 20.58
N PHE A 1111 -12.78 -37.30 20.44
CA PHE A 1111 -12.88 -36.17 21.35
C PHE A 1111 -14.09 -36.36 22.26
N HIS A 1112 -13.84 -36.50 23.56
CA HIS A 1112 -14.89 -36.77 24.54
C HIS A 1112 -15.96 -35.67 24.58
N ARG A 1113 -17.20 -36.05 24.89
CA ARG A 1113 -18.30 -35.09 25.02
C ARG A 1113 -18.16 -34.33 26.35
N SER A 1114 -18.10 -33.01 26.27
CA SER A 1114 -18.08 -32.07 27.40
C SER A 1114 -19.02 -30.88 27.15
N GLY A 1115 -19.17 -30.00 28.14
CA GLY A 1115 -19.91 -28.73 28.00
C GLY A 1115 -19.17 -27.63 27.23
N GLN A 1116 -17.88 -27.82 26.93
CA GLN A 1116 -17.10 -26.91 26.09
C GLN A 1116 -17.33 -27.21 24.60
N LYS A 1117 -17.16 -26.21 23.73
CA LYS A 1117 -17.32 -26.37 22.27
C LYS A 1117 -16.21 -27.25 21.68
N PHE A 1118 -14.98 -27.03 22.12
CA PHE A 1118 -13.79 -27.79 21.72
C PHE A 1118 -13.16 -28.40 22.97
N VAL A 1119 -12.54 -29.57 22.82
CA VAL A 1119 -11.83 -30.26 23.89
C VAL A 1119 -10.47 -30.73 23.38
N SER A 1120 -9.49 -30.76 24.28
CA SER A 1120 -8.16 -31.31 23.99
C SER A 1120 -8.10 -32.79 24.38
N THR A 1121 -7.29 -33.56 23.67
CA THR A 1121 -7.02 -34.98 23.93
C THR A 1121 -5.54 -35.25 23.67
N SER A 1122 -4.88 -35.94 24.59
CA SER A 1122 -3.51 -36.38 24.44
C SER A 1122 -3.49 -37.74 23.75
N VAL A 1123 -2.70 -37.87 22.69
CA VAL A 1123 -2.41 -39.12 22.00
C VAL A 1123 -0.96 -39.49 22.28
N ILE A 1124 -0.70 -40.75 22.64
CA ILE A 1124 0.66 -41.24 22.88
C ILE A 1124 0.92 -42.40 21.92
N VAL A 1125 1.87 -42.24 21.03
CA VAL A 1125 2.34 -43.29 20.12
C VAL A 1125 3.67 -43.82 20.66
N GLU A 1126 3.72 -45.10 21.03
CA GLU A 1126 4.93 -45.77 21.49
C GLU A 1126 5.57 -46.53 20.34
N PHE A 1127 6.87 -46.32 20.11
CA PHE A 1127 7.66 -47.01 19.09
C PHE A 1127 8.46 -48.18 19.69
N GLU A 1128 8.81 -49.17 18.85
CA GLU A 1128 9.54 -50.39 19.26
C GLU A 1128 10.96 -50.14 19.80
#